data_AF-A0A3M7F483-F1
#
_entry.id   AF-A0A3M7F483-F1
#
_cell.length_a   1.000
_cell.length_b   1.000
_cell.length_c   1.000
_cell.angle_alpha   90.00
_cell.angle_beta   90.00
_cell.angle_gamma   90.00
#
_symmetry.space_group_name_H-M   'P 1'
#
loop_
_entity.id
_entity.type
_entity.pdbx_description
1 polymer ?
#
loop_
_entity_poly.entity_id
_entity_poly.type
_entity_poly.pdbx_seq_one_letter_code
_entity_poly.pdbx_strand_id
1 'polypeptide(L)'
;MLTTSVLCSLALAGIGSAQSLPHIQTGGLVQNTSRYETRLRVDNGTYGPEIEEVHYYYDQWPIGIAVASDGRIFTTYTRGDYDYTLGVVVNETAEEPYPNRALNLPPDQLNTSWHGIPFGVGTKGAFISVQAVYITSQTASRPETLWVLDTGRPTIHNNDGDPSMPYAQPGGPKLCAISLSNNTIYRTYTFPADVHYPDSYLNDLRFDLRSNVSDTSGEGIAYLVDSSNEGRPGFIMVDLGTGESWRRLSEDPSVLRVPEDVPSYQGHPFYYRPKGSPTQWLLEGLDGIQLSPDGKTMYYSPLTSDYLWSVPTANLREHGNALAEIHAHANVSNHGQRGGNANGFEGDSNGLIYQLMPEQNAVYYFDPADGQTHGFVRDPRILWPDGASNGEDGYMYININQLPYQPAWNNGQDLRTYPGAILRLAYQAEAEAYAASTPSNPTASLSTALPTMDMNKFASSFQNFGKTVSSSVSPFAQRSQQWIREQTGSVGEKTELPHDYVELETRIDALKQTHQKLLAATSQYANEAYDYPPNIRESFQDLGKSISEKVNLLSKANSAAEAQAAFTAPPSAKPQPKTFPHAIARASLAGSQSLTMATPQGSTEPDPLAQGLEKFAIAEEKVGEARLEQDEKIQGRFLSGWSTTLNQSLKAADKARTAVTNARLSLDAAKGRAAASGKHEESYTEDQRKAIEQAEDVFVEKVDEATSVMRNVLDTPEPLRNLAELAKAQAEFHQRSGEILDEVAKNISDIQMAQETSYRQAREGQ
;
A
#
# COMPACT_ATOMS: atom_id res chain seq x y z
N MET A 1 -73.37 -28.86 24.06
CA MET A 1 -73.01 -29.03 22.63
C MET A 1 -72.35 -27.71 22.22
N LEU A 2 -71.01 -27.66 22.14
CA LEU A 2 -70.22 -27.73 20.88
C LEU A 2 -70.67 -26.60 19.92
N THR A 3 -69.89 -25.61 19.49
CA THR A 3 -68.44 -25.47 19.18
C THR A 3 -68.21 -24.02 18.76
N THR A 4 -67.07 -23.38 19.06
CA THR A 4 -66.24 -22.68 18.06
C THR A 4 -64.84 -22.36 18.60
N SER A 5 -63.88 -22.37 17.68
CA SER A 5 -62.46 -22.65 17.88
C SER A 5 -61.60 -21.46 18.30
N VAL A 6 -60.48 -21.81 18.94
CA VAL A 6 -59.39 -20.94 19.44
C VAL A 6 -58.32 -20.74 18.36
N LEU A 7 -57.79 -19.53 18.25
CA LEU A 7 -56.51 -19.23 17.62
C LEU A 7 -55.85 -18.03 18.33
N CYS A 8 -54.78 -18.28 19.08
CA CYS A 8 -53.74 -17.30 19.40
C CYS A 8 -52.49 -18.00 19.97
N SER A 9 -51.46 -18.06 19.12
CA SER A 9 -50.05 -17.68 19.36
C SER A 9 -49.42 -18.01 20.71
N LEU A 10 -48.56 -19.04 20.73
CA LEU A 10 -47.57 -19.29 21.78
C LEU A 10 -46.19 -18.81 21.30
N ALA A 11 -45.68 -17.75 21.93
CA ALA A 11 -44.27 -17.36 21.86
C ALA A 11 -43.50 -18.20 22.89
N LEU A 12 -42.59 -19.05 22.41
CA LEU A 12 -41.67 -19.82 23.25
C LEU A 12 -40.43 -18.96 23.51
N ALA A 13 -40.24 -18.58 24.77
CA ALA A 13 -39.02 -17.98 25.28
C ALA A 13 -37.90 -19.03 25.29
N GLY A 14 -36.95 -18.91 24.36
CA GLY A 14 -35.66 -19.60 24.44
C GLY A 14 -34.73 -18.83 25.37
N ILE A 15 -34.37 -19.43 26.50
CA ILE A 15 -33.32 -18.92 27.39
C ILE A 15 -31.99 -19.19 26.70
N GLY A 16 -31.44 -18.17 26.04
CA GLY A 16 -30.06 -18.19 25.55
C GLY A 16 -29.11 -18.01 26.73
N SER A 17 -28.29 -19.02 27.01
CA SER A 17 -27.08 -18.84 27.81
C SER A 17 -26.17 -17.85 27.08
N ALA A 18 -26.05 -16.64 27.60
CA ALA A 18 -25.02 -15.70 27.17
C ALA A 18 -23.66 -16.34 27.45
N GLN A 19 -22.96 -16.80 26.41
CA GLN A 19 -21.55 -17.12 26.51
C GLN A 19 -20.84 -15.82 26.90
N SER A 20 -20.22 -15.80 28.08
CA SER A 20 -19.28 -14.75 28.44
C SER A 20 -18.16 -14.76 27.42
N LEU A 21 -18.05 -13.69 26.62
CA LEU A 21 -16.87 -13.48 25.78
C LEU A 21 -15.64 -13.50 26.70
N PRO A 22 -14.59 -14.30 26.40
CA PRO A 22 -13.36 -14.29 27.19
C PRO A 22 -12.80 -12.85 27.25
N HIS A 23 -12.41 -12.41 28.44
CA HIS A 23 -11.73 -11.12 28.61
C HIS A 23 -10.39 -11.12 27.85
N ILE A 24 -9.98 -9.97 27.31
CA ILE A 24 -8.64 -9.80 26.69
C ILE A 24 -7.58 -10.18 27.72
N GLN A 25 -6.82 -11.25 27.44
CA GLN A 25 -5.66 -11.60 28.25
C GLN A 25 -4.58 -10.52 28.05
N THR A 26 -4.27 -9.79 29.12
CA THR A 26 -3.17 -8.79 29.14
C THR A 26 -1.92 -9.30 29.84
N GLY A 27 -1.92 -10.57 30.25
CA GLY A 27 -0.75 -11.25 30.80
C GLY A 27 0.37 -11.27 29.77
N GLY A 28 1.57 -10.87 30.16
CA GLY A 28 2.70 -10.74 29.23
C GLY A 28 2.74 -9.40 28.49
N LEU A 29 1.59 -8.87 28.02
CA LEU A 29 1.52 -7.58 27.33
C LEU A 29 1.92 -6.40 28.23
N VAL A 30 1.52 -6.46 29.51
CA VAL A 30 1.70 -5.35 30.43
C VAL A 30 1.98 -5.87 31.83
N GLN A 31 3.18 -5.58 32.35
CA GLN A 31 3.61 -6.05 33.66
C GLN A 31 4.05 -4.91 34.57
N ASN A 32 3.82 -5.05 35.88
CA ASN A 32 4.43 -4.21 36.91
C ASN A 32 5.89 -4.68 37.06
N THR A 33 6.74 -4.35 36.09
CA THR A 33 8.14 -4.79 36.07
C THR A 33 9.01 -3.89 36.94
N SER A 34 10.03 -4.45 37.58
CA SER A 34 11.03 -3.70 38.33
C SER A 34 11.90 -2.81 37.43
N ARG A 35 11.88 -3.02 36.11
CA ARG A 35 12.74 -2.33 35.13
C ARG A 35 12.54 -0.81 35.11
N TYR A 36 11.33 -0.33 35.35
CA TYR A 36 10.98 1.08 35.20
C TYR A 36 10.67 1.79 36.52
N GLU A 37 10.89 1.14 37.67
CA GLU A 37 10.60 1.68 39.03
C GLU A 37 9.28 2.48 39.11
N THR A 38 8.21 1.97 38.48
CA THR A 38 6.94 2.68 38.37
C THR A 38 5.79 1.83 38.89
N ARG A 39 4.82 2.50 39.50
CA ARG A 39 3.53 1.89 39.89
C ARG A 39 2.57 1.72 38.70
N LEU A 40 2.93 2.31 37.55
CA LEU A 40 2.16 2.22 36.34
C LEU A 40 2.45 0.89 35.65
N ARG A 41 1.43 0.42 34.94
CA ARG A 41 1.54 -0.66 33.98
C ARG A 41 2.52 -0.28 32.87
N VAL A 42 3.45 -1.18 32.52
CA VAL A 42 4.47 -0.95 31.48
C VAL A 42 4.44 -2.07 30.45
N ASP A 43 4.56 -1.69 29.18
CA ASP A 43 4.88 -2.61 28.09
C ASP A 43 6.34 -3.05 28.23
N ASN A 44 6.55 -4.36 28.41
CA ASN A 44 7.90 -4.93 28.50
C ASN A 44 8.51 -5.20 27.11
N GLY A 45 7.70 -5.08 26.04
CA GLY A 45 8.07 -5.36 24.66
C GLY A 45 8.10 -6.85 24.29
N THR A 46 7.64 -7.76 25.15
CA THR A 46 7.82 -9.20 24.96
C THR A 46 6.61 -10.04 25.41
N TYR A 47 6.15 -10.99 24.58
CA TYR A 47 5.23 -12.06 24.96
C TYR A 47 5.35 -13.25 24.00
N GLY A 48 4.72 -14.38 24.34
CA GLY A 48 4.71 -15.59 23.52
C GLY A 48 5.87 -16.54 23.82
N PRO A 49 6.13 -17.50 22.92
CA PRO A 49 7.18 -18.50 23.11
C PRO A 49 8.58 -17.89 23.15
N GLU A 50 9.52 -18.61 23.77
CA GLU A 50 10.92 -18.21 23.86
C GLU A 50 11.56 -18.13 22.46
N ILE A 51 12.35 -17.07 22.25
CA ILE A 51 13.06 -16.81 21.00
C ILE A 51 14.53 -17.19 21.15
N GLU A 52 14.99 -18.06 20.26
CA GLU A 52 16.38 -18.52 20.14
C GLU A 52 17.05 -17.89 18.91
N GLU A 53 18.32 -17.51 19.02
CA GLU A 53 19.15 -17.03 17.91
C GLU A 53 19.84 -18.22 17.24
N VAL A 54 19.72 -18.34 15.92
CA VAL A 54 20.18 -19.52 15.14
C VAL A 54 21.38 -19.19 14.26
N HIS A 55 21.37 -18.01 13.64
CA HIS A 55 22.37 -17.59 12.68
C HIS A 55 22.44 -16.07 12.61
N TYR A 56 23.62 -15.54 12.28
CA TYR A 56 23.93 -14.13 12.18
C TYR A 56 24.49 -13.81 10.80
N TYR A 57 23.81 -12.92 10.10
CA TYR A 57 24.22 -12.44 8.78
C TYR A 57 25.24 -11.31 8.95
N TYR A 58 26.50 -11.54 8.59
CA TYR A 58 27.56 -10.51 8.63
C TYR A 58 27.92 -9.94 7.26
N ASP A 59 27.61 -10.66 6.19
CA ASP A 59 28.05 -10.32 4.84
C ASP A 59 26.94 -9.70 3.98
N GLN A 60 25.75 -10.30 3.97
CA GLN A 60 24.63 -9.91 3.11
C GLN A 60 23.32 -9.84 3.90
N TRP A 61 22.45 -8.86 3.61
CA TRP A 61 21.15 -8.72 4.27
C TRP A 61 20.09 -9.65 3.65
N PRO A 62 19.46 -10.56 4.42
CA PRO A 62 18.58 -11.61 3.89
C PRO A 62 17.18 -11.08 3.55
N ILE A 63 16.43 -11.85 2.75
CA ILE A 63 15.03 -11.57 2.38
C ILE A 63 14.16 -12.82 2.57
N GLY A 64 14.41 -13.89 1.82
CA GLY A 64 13.69 -15.15 1.94
C GLY A 64 14.39 -16.17 2.83
N ILE A 65 13.63 -17.11 3.37
CA ILE A 65 14.12 -18.22 4.19
C ILE A 65 13.29 -19.49 3.94
N ALA A 66 13.94 -20.65 3.91
CA ALA A 66 13.26 -21.96 3.90
C ALA A 66 14.08 -23.00 4.67
N VAL A 67 13.42 -23.86 5.44
CA VAL A 67 14.06 -24.93 6.22
C VAL A 67 13.69 -26.30 5.66
N ALA A 68 14.70 -27.13 5.39
CA ALA A 68 14.53 -28.48 4.88
C ALA A 68 14.30 -29.49 6.00
N SER A 69 13.73 -30.66 5.65
CA SER A 69 13.54 -31.78 6.58
C SER A 69 14.85 -32.31 7.19
N ASP A 70 15.98 -32.10 6.53
CA ASP A 70 17.32 -32.44 7.04
C ASP A 70 17.98 -31.35 7.89
N GLY A 71 17.26 -30.25 8.17
CA GLY A 71 17.72 -29.15 9.00
C GLY A 71 18.57 -28.10 8.27
N ARG A 72 18.83 -28.25 6.96
CA ARG A 72 19.46 -27.18 6.17
C ARG A 72 18.54 -25.96 6.11
N ILE A 73 19.13 -24.78 6.27
CA ILE A 73 18.44 -23.51 6.16
C ILE A 73 18.95 -22.79 4.91
N PHE A 74 18.03 -22.44 4.02
CA PHE A 74 18.29 -21.69 2.80
C PHE A 74 17.83 -20.25 2.98
N THR A 75 18.58 -19.33 2.39
CA THR A 75 18.32 -17.89 2.48
C THR A 75 18.57 -17.22 1.14
N THR A 76 17.87 -16.12 0.90
CA THR A 76 17.96 -15.36 -0.36
C THR A 76 18.28 -13.91 -0.09
N TYR A 77 18.80 -13.24 -1.12
CA TYR A 77 19.25 -11.86 -1.04
C TYR A 77 18.85 -11.12 -2.32
N THR A 78 18.10 -10.02 -2.20
CA THR A 78 17.85 -9.13 -3.34
C THR A 78 19.17 -8.70 -3.94
N ARG A 79 19.34 -8.97 -5.23
CA ARG A 79 20.66 -8.85 -5.86
C ARG A 79 21.08 -7.39 -5.95
N GLY A 80 22.21 -7.05 -5.36
CA GLY A 80 22.97 -5.82 -5.58
C GLY A 80 24.40 -6.17 -5.95
N ASP A 81 25.35 -5.57 -5.23
CA ASP A 81 26.77 -5.89 -5.34
C ASP A 81 27.17 -7.17 -4.58
N TYR A 82 26.19 -7.91 -4.07
CA TYR A 82 26.37 -9.17 -3.35
C TYR A 82 27.06 -10.25 -4.20
N ASP A 83 27.61 -11.25 -3.54
CA ASP A 83 28.41 -12.29 -4.18
C ASP A 83 27.53 -13.36 -4.84
N TYR A 84 26.43 -13.72 -4.17
CA TYR A 84 25.38 -14.63 -4.64
C TYR A 84 23.99 -14.18 -4.16
N THR A 85 22.92 -14.74 -4.71
CA THR A 85 21.53 -14.39 -4.37
C THR A 85 20.76 -15.52 -3.70
N LEU A 86 21.25 -16.76 -3.82
CA LEU A 86 20.75 -17.92 -3.09
C LEU A 86 21.88 -18.57 -2.29
N GLY A 87 21.69 -18.70 -0.97
CA GLY A 87 22.64 -19.26 -0.04
C GLY A 87 22.09 -20.42 0.80
N VAL A 88 23.00 -21.18 1.38
CA VAL A 88 22.72 -22.17 2.44
C VAL A 88 23.56 -21.83 3.66
N VAL A 89 22.93 -21.82 4.83
CA VAL A 89 23.61 -21.57 6.12
C VAL A 89 24.52 -22.76 6.43
N VAL A 90 25.79 -22.48 6.76
CA VAL A 90 26.80 -23.50 7.09
C VAL A 90 27.03 -23.58 8.60
N ASN A 91 27.01 -22.44 9.28
CA ASN A 91 27.15 -22.33 10.73
C ASN A 91 26.53 -21.00 11.20
N GLU A 92 26.71 -20.65 12.49
CA GLU A 92 26.12 -19.44 13.10
C GLU A 92 26.51 -18.12 12.42
N THR A 93 27.58 -18.06 11.62
CA THR A 93 28.08 -16.78 11.06
C THR A 93 28.50 -16.86 9.61
N ALA A 94 28.19 -17.95 8.90
CA ALA A 94 28.61 -18.13 7.52
C ALA A 94 27.59 -18.90 6.67
N GLU A 95 27.52 -18.50 5.40
CA GLU A 95 26.66 -19.05 4.37
C GLU A 95 27.47 -19.29 3.08
N GLU A 96 27.02 -20.24 2.27
CA GLU A 96 27.65 -20.58 0.99
C GLU A 96 26.68 -20.47 -0.18
N PRO A 97 27.14 -20.09 -1.40
CA PRO A 97 26.29 -20.01 -2.58
C PRO A 97 25.70 -21.36 -2.94
N TYR A 98 24.38 -21.42 -3.13
CA TYR A 98 23.66 -22.65 -3.41
C TYR A 98 22.98 -22.63 -4.79
N PRO A 99 22.89 -23.77 -5.52
CA PRO A 99 23.59 -25.04 -5.30
C PRO A 99 25.12 -24.97 -5.40
N ASN A 100 25.61 -23.94 -6.08
CA ASN A 100 27.01 -23.63 -6.24
C ASN A 100 27.16 -22.18 -6.75
N ARG A 101 28.38 -21.66 -6.72
CA ARG A 101 28.70 -20.30 -7.18
C ARG A 101 28.38 -20.07 -8.65
N ALA A 102 28.59 -21.06 -9.52
CA ALA A 102 28.45 -20.89 -10.97
C ALA A 102 27.00 -20.63 -11.42
N LEU A 103 26.02 -21.05 -10.63
CA LEU A 103 24.60 -20.77 -10.88
C LEU A 103 24.16 -19.39 -10.38
N ASN A 104 24.99 -18.65 -9.65
CA ASN A 104 24.68 -17.30 -9.19
C ASN A 104 25.46 -16.30 -10.06
N LEU A 105 24.77 -15.51 -10.88
CA LEU A 105 25.44 -14.59 -11.80
C LEU A 105 26.24 -13.52 -11.06
N PRO A 106 27.48 -13.22 -11.46
CA PRO A 106 28.26 -12.15 -10.83
C PRO A 106 27.65 -10.76 -11.12
N PRO A 107 27.93 -9.75 -10.27
CA PRO A 107 27.31 -8.42 -10.39
C PRO A 107 27.46 -7.75 -11.77
N ASP A 108 28.58 -7.98 -12.46
CA ASP A 108 28.86 -7.44 -13.79
C ASP A 108 28.10 -8.12 -14.94
N GLN A 109 27.29 -9.14 -14.65
CA GLN A 109 26.49 -9.92 -15.62
C GLN A 109 24.99 -9.86 -15.36
N LEU A 110 24.53 -8.97 -14.47
CA LEU A 110 23.14 -8.91 -14.02
C LEU A 110 22.19 -8.23 -15.00
N ASN A 111 22.70 -7.35 -15.85
CA ASN A 111 21.88 -6.54 -16.74
C ASN A 111 22.43 -6.46 -18.16
N THR A 112 21.54 -6.11 -19.07
CA THR A 112 21.83 -5.70 -20.44
C THR A 112 21.30 -4.28 -20.67
N SER A 113 21.60 -3.68 -21.82
CA SER A 113 21.04 -2.39 -22.20
C SER A 113 20.57 -2.41 -23.65
N TRP A 114 19.42 -1.78 -23.90
CA TRP A 114 18.87 -1.59 -25.23
C TRP A 114 18.44 -0.13 -25.41
N HIS A 115 19.03 0.57 -26.39
CA HIS A 115 18.87 2.01 -26.59
C HIS A 115 19.04 2.87 -25.32
N GLY A 116 19.94 2.48 -24.42
CA GLY A 116 20.20 3.20 -23.16
C GLY A 116 19.22 2.87 -22.02
N ILE A 117 18.22 2.01 -22.25
CA ILE A 117 17.33 1.51 -21.21
C ILE A 117 17.94 0.23 -20.63
N PRO A 118 18.12 0.12 -19.31
CA PRO A 118 18.65 -1.07 -18.67
C PRO A 118 17.56 -2.14 -18.49
N PHE A 119 17.93 -3.40 -18.74
CA PHE A 119 17.10 -4.58 -18.52
C PHE A 119 17.86 -5.61 -17.69
N GLY A 120 17.19 -6.32 -16.78
CA GLY A 120 17.74 -7.53 -16.19
C GLY A 120 18.05 -8.54 -17.29
N VAL A 121 19.08 -9.37 -17.11
CA VAL A 121 19.48 -10.34 -18.13
C VAL A 121 18.40 -11.40 -18.37
N GLY A 122 18.00 -11.62 -19.63
CA GLY A 122 17.00 -12.63 -20.00
C GLY A 122 17.52 -14.07 -20.03
N THR A 123 18.04 -14.61 -18.92
CA THR A 123 18.59 -15.97 -18.87
C THR A 123 17.86 -16.91 -17.90
N LYS A 124 17.57 -18.12 -18.41
CA LYS A 124 17.04 -19.25 -17.64
C LYS A 124 18.12 -20.14 -17.01
N GLY A 125 19.39 -19.91 -17.34
CA GLY A 125 20.50 -20.82 -17.00
C GLY A 125 21.19 -20.54 -15.66
N ALA A 126 20.91 -19.40 -15.04
CA ALA A 126 21.51 -18.96 -13.78
C ALA A 126 20.56 -18.01 -13.04
N PHE A 127 20.79 -17.85 -11.74
CA PHE A 127 20.07 -16.94 -10.86
C PHE A 127 20.55 -15.51 -11.02
N ILE A 128 19.58 -14.58 -11.07
CA ILE A 128 19.78 -13.15 -11.26
C ILE A 128 19.48 -12.44 -9.95
N SER A 129 18.24 -12.54 -9.44
CA SER A 129 17.83 -11.94 -8.18
C SER A 129 16.71 -12.78 -7.56
N VAL A 130 17.09 -13.74 -6.72
CA VAL A 130 16.16 -14.60 -5.99
C VAL A 130 15.55 -13.81 -4.84
N GLN A 131 14.23 -13.72 -4.84
CA GLN A 131 13.45 -13.03 -3.81
C GLN A 131 12.96 -14.01 -2.75
N ALA A 132 12.24 -15.05 -3.15
CA ALA A 132 11.68 -16.03 -2.22
C ALA A 132 12.09 -17.47 -2.53
N VAL A 133 12.01 -18.29 -1.49
CA VAL A 133 12.23 -19.73 -1.54
C VAL A 133 11.15 -20.43 -0.73
N TYR A 134 10.78 -21.63 -1.15
CA TYR A 134 9.82 -22.45 -0.43
C TYR A 134 10.17 -23.93 -0.58
N ILE A 135 9.98 -24.72 0.48
CA ILE A 135 10.24 -26.16 0.43
C ILE A 135 8.93 -26.93 0.40
N THR A 136 8.87 -27.90 -0.52
CA THR A 136 7.78 -28.87 -0.55
C THR A 136 8.34 -30.26 -0.32
N SER A 137 7.76 -30.97 0.65
CA SER A 137 8.19 -32.30 1.11
C SER A 137 8.28 -33.31 -0.03
N GLN A 138 9.09 -34.35 0.16
CA GLN A 138 9.19 -35.44 -0.79
C GLN A 138 7.85 -36.14 -1.01
N THR A 139 7.57 -36.55 -2.25
CA THR A 139 6.45 -37.45 -2.59
C THR A 139 6.99 -38.71 -3.26
N ALA A 140 6.11 -39.67 -3.58
CA ALA A 140 6.50 -40.87 -4.34
C ALA A 140 7.04 -40.54 -5.74
N SER A 141 6.66 -39.40 -6.33
CA SER A 141 7.00 -39.00 -7.70
C SER A 141 7.93 -37.78 -7.78
N ARG A 142 8.14 -37.05 -6.68
CA ARG A 142 8.96 -35.84 -6.63
C ARG A 142 9.92 -35.89 -5.43
N PRO A 143 11.21 -35.55 -5.58
CA PRO A 143 12.11 -35.42 -4.43
C PRO A 143 11.62 -34.32 -3.50
N GLU A 144 12.18 -34.21 -2.30
CA GLU A 144 12.09 -32.96 -1.54
C GLU A 144 12.69 -31.84 -2.41
N THR A 145 11.94 -30.74 -2.54
CA THR A 145 12.25 -29.70 -3.51
C THR A 145 12.35 -28.35 -2.82
N LEU A 146 13.48 -27.68 -3.03
CA LEU A 146 13.62 -26.25 -2.83
C LEU A 146 13.16 -25.55 -4.10
N TRP A 147 12.07 -24.81 -3.98
CA TRP A 147 11.56 -23.92 -5.01
C TRP A 147 12.20 -22.55 -4.86
N VAL A 148 12.67 -21.99 -5.97
CA VAL A 148 13.43 -20.75 -6.02
C VAL A 148 12.74 -19.79 -6.96
N LEU A 149 12.30 -18.64 -6.43
CA LEU A 149 11.61 -17.59 -7.17
C LEU A 149 12.57 -16.45 -7.49
N ASP A 150 12.96 -16.35 -8.77
CA ASP A 150 13.86 -15.32 -9.27
C ASP A 150 13.07 -14.25 -10.00
N THR A 151 13.21 -13.00 -9.55
CA THR A 151 12.48 -11.85 -10.08
C THR A 151 12.98 -11.44 -11.45
N GLY A 152 14.22 -11.80 -11.80
CA GLY A 152 14.90 -11.30 -12.99
C GLY A 152 15.16 -9.78 -12.97
N ARG A 153 14.92 -9.10 -11.83
CA ARG A 153 15.06 -7.65 -11.65
C ARG A 153 16.05 -7.35 -10.52
N PRO A 154 17.36 -7.39 -10.79
CA PRO A 154 18.37 -7.10 -9.79
C PRO A 154 18.44 -5.60 -9.51
N THR A 155 18.85 -5.18 -8.32
CA THR A 155 19.33 -3.81 -8.10
C THR A 155 20.72 -3.68 -8.72
N ILE A 156 20.92 -2.67 -9.56
CA ILE A 156 22.19 -2.35 -10.18
C ILE A 156 22.56 -0.89 -9.90
N HIS A 157 23.84 -0.56 -9.93
CA HIS A 157 24.30 0.82 -9.81
C HIS A 157 24.55 1.44 -11.18
N ASN A 158 24.06 2.67 -11.39
CA ASN A 158 24.41 3.44 -12.58
C ASN A 158 25.86 3.99 -12.49
N ASN A 159 26.31 4.72 -13.52
CA ASN A 159 27.67 5.27 -13.55
C ASN A 159 27.97 6.27 -12.41
N ASP A 160 26.95 6.88 -11.82
CA ASP A 160 27.06 7.80 -10.69
C ASP A 160 27.01 7.08 -9.33
N GLY A 161 26.87 5.76 -9.34
CA GLY A 161 26.75 4.91 -8.15
C GLY A 161 25.35 4.93 -7.52
N ASP A 162 24.34 5.48 -8.19
CA ASP A 162 22.97 5.46 -7.69
C ASP A 162 22.29 4.13 -8.05
N PRO A 163 21.55 3.51 -7.10
CA PRO A 163 20.87 2.26 -7.34
C PRO A 163 19.67 2.45 -8.29
N SER A 164 19.43 1.44 -9.13
CA SER A 164 18.29 1.36 -10.02
C SER A 164 17.87 -0.10 -10.19
N MET A 165 16.58 -0.33 -10.40
CA MET A 165 16.05 -1.65 -10.69
C MET A 165 15.60 -1.70 -12.15
N PRO A 166 16.32 -2.41 -13.03
CA PRO A 166 16.01 -2.46 -14.45
C PRO A 166 14.72 -3.27 -14.68
N TYR A 167 14.14 -3.08 -15.86
CA TYR A 167 12.99 -3.88 -16.29
C TYR A 167 13.38 -5.34 -16.51
N ALA A 168 12.49 -6.27 -16.20
CA ALA A 168 12.66 -7.68 -16.50
C ALA A 168 12.70 -7.92 -18.01
N GLN A 169 13.56 -8.85 -18.44
CA GLN A 169 13.57 -9.38 -19.79
C GLN A 169 12.98 -10.80 -19.81
N PRO A 170 12.21 -11.18 -20.84
CA PRO A 170 11.71 -12.55 -20.98
C PRO A 170 12.81 -13.61 -20.80
N GLY A 171 12.50 -14.65 -20.03
CA GLY A 171 13.44 -15.71 -19.66
C GLY A 171 14.27 -15.43 -18.40
N GLY A 172 14.33 -14.18 -17.93
CA GLY A 172 14.97 -13.79 -16.67
C GLY A 172 14.13 -14.20 -15.44
N PRO A 173 12.91 -13.66 -15.27
CA PRO A 173 12.01 -14.07 -14.20
C PRO A 173 11.63 -15.54 -14.34
N LYS A 174 11.77 -16.30 -13.25
CA LYS A 174 11.61 -17.76 -13.29
C LYS A 174 11.33 -18.39 -11.93
N LEU A 175 10.61 -19.51 -11.96
CA LEU A 175 10.46 -20.44 -10.85
C LEU A 175 11.31 -21.68 -11.13
N CYS A 176 12.27 -22.00 -10.26
CA CYS A 176 13.15 -23.16 -10.40
C CYS A 176 12.88 -24.19 -9.31
N ALA A 177 12.95 -25.47 -9.67
CA ALA A 177 12.83 -26.59 -8.74
C ALA A 177 14.18 -27.28 -8.57
N ILE A 178 14.75 -27.21 -7.37
CA ILE A 178 16.01 -27.88 -7.02
C ILE A 178 15.72 -29.11 -6.17
N SER A 179 16.22 -30.26 -6.59
CA SER A 179 16.16 -31.47 -5.78
C SER A 179 17.17 -31.36 -4.63
N LEU A 180 16.69 -31.49 -3.39
CA LEU A 180 17.55 -31.39 -2.21
C LEU A 180 18.44 -32.62 -1.98
N SER A 181 18.16 -33.75 -2.64
CA SER A 181 18.96 -34.97 -2.51
C SER A 181 20.26 -34.94 -3.33
N ASN A 182 20.31 -34.14 -4.40
CA ASN A 182 21.47 -34.07 -5.28
C ASN A 182 21.84 -32.64 -5.72
N ASN A 183 21.15 -31.64 -5.20
CA ASN A 183 21.34 -30.21 -5.47
C ASN A 183 21.26 -29.83 -6.96
N THR A 184 20.43 -30.54 -7.75
CA THR A 184 20.24 -30.26 -9.18
C THR A 184 18.92 -29.57 -9.49
N ILE A 185 18.95 -28.56 -10.37
CA ILE A 185 17.75 -27.97 -10.95
C ILE A 185 17.15 -28.98 -11.94
N TYR A 186 15.94 -29.47 -11.69
CA TYR A 186 15.27 -30.45 -12.54
C TYR A 186 14.06 -29.87 -13.30
N ARG A 187 13.57 -28.69 -12.91
CA ARG A 187 12.57 -27.91 -13.66
C ARG A 187 12.85 -26.41 -13.55
N THR A 188 12.54 -25.69 -14.61
CA THR A 188 12.56 -24.22 -14.67
C THR A 188 11.34 -23.75 -15.46
N TYR A 189 10.51 -22.91 -14.86
CA TYR A 189 9.36 -22.27 -15.47
C TYR A 189 9.69 -20.80 -15.71
N THR A 190 9.53 -20.34 -16.95
CA THR A 190 9.69 -18.94 -17.34
C THR A 190 8.35 -18.37 -17.74
N PHE A 191 8.18 -17.06 -17.59
CA PHE A 191 6.88 -16.43 -17.79
C PHE A 191 6.79 -15.72 -19.14
N PRO A 192 5.66 -15.86 -19.86
CA PRO A 192 5.29 -14.98 -20.97
C PRO A 192 5.20 -13.50 -20.54
N ALA A 193 5.41 -12.58 -21.48
CA ALA A 193 5.43 -11.14 -21.19
C ALA A 193 4.06 -10.53 -20.84
N ASP A 194 2.97 -11.26 -21.09
CA ASP A 194 1.61 -10.94 -20.68
C ASP A 194 1.24 -11.54 -19.30
N VAL A 195 2.11 -12.38 -18.73
CA VAL A 195 1.98 -12.94 -17.38
C VAL A 195 2.92 -12.23 -16.40
N HIS A 196 4.20 -12.10 -16.77
CA HIS A 196 5.17 -11.29 -16.04
C HIS A 196 5.55 -10.10 -16.92
N TYR A 197 5.02 -8.93 -16.58
CA TYR A 197 5.34 -7.70 -17.30
C TYR A 197 6.79 -7.28 -17.03
N PRO A 198 7.38 -6.40 -17.88
CA PRO A 198 8.73 -5.90 -17.63
C PRO A 198 8.88 -5.20 -16.26
N ASP A 199 7.80 -4.66 -15.72
CA ASP A 199 7.71 -3.95 -14.44
C ASP A 199 7.09 -4.80 -13.31
N SER A 200 6.75 -6.07 -13.54
CA SER A 200 6.33 -7.00 -12.48
C SER A 200 7.47 -7.26 -11.49
N TYR A 201 7.14 -7.61 -10.24
CA TYR A 201 8.11 -8.02 -9.23
C TYR A 201 7.58 -9.21 -8.43
N LEU A 202 8.13 -10.40 -8.68
CA LEU A 202 7.71 -11.63 -7.99
C LEU A 202 8.16 -11.60 -6.52
N ASN A 203 7.23 -11.68 -5.57
CA ASN A 203 7.56 -11.60 -4.15
C ASN A 203 7.52 -12.96 -3.42
N ASP A 204 6.33 -13.49 -3.17
CA ASP A 204 6.12 -14.73 -2.40
C ASP A 204 5.41 -15.82 -3.26
N LEU A 205 5.39 -17.06 -2.75
CA LEU A 205 4.82 -18.24 -3.40
C LEU A 205 4.21 -19.28 -2.46
N ARG A 206 3.16 -19.98 -2.92
CA ARG A 206 2.61 -21.19 -2.29
C ARG A 206 2.30 -22.27 -3.32
N PHE A 207 2.19 -23.51 -2.85
CA PHE A 207 1.97 -24.68 -3.70
C PHE A 207 0.73 -25.46 -3.28
N ASP A 208 0.01 -25.97 -4.28
CA ASP A 208 -0.96 -27.03 -4.08
C ASP A 208 -0.57 -28.23 -4.96
N LEU A 209 -0.05 -29.27 -4.31
CA LEU A 209 0.51 -30.46 -4.98
C LEU A 209 -0.45 -31.65 -4.98
N ARG A 210 -1.72 -31.44 -4.65
CA ARG A 210 -2.70 -32.54 -4.64
C ARG A 210 -3.05 -32.91 -6.08
N SER A 211 -3.21 -34.20 -6.33
CA SER A 211 -3.44 -34.71 -7.69
C SER A 211 -4.85 -34.44 -8.22
N ASN A 212 -5.78 -33.98 -7.37
CA ASN A 212 -7.20 -33.77 -7.69
C ASN A 212 -7.60 -32.29 -7.69
N VAL A 213 -6.64 -31.39 -7.89
CA VAL A 213 -6.90 -29.94 -7.97
C VAL A 213 -7.56 -29.64 -9.32
N SER A 214 -8.74 -29.01 -9.28
CA SER A 214 -9.48 -28.64 -10.50
C SER A 214 -8.67 -27.69 -11.37
N ASP A 215 -8.89 -27.75 -12.69
CA ASP A 215 -8.33 -26.80 -13.65
C ASP A 215 -6.79 -26.78 -13.62
N THR A 216 -6.19 -27.95 -13.39
CA THR A 216 -4.74 -28.22 -13.46
C THR A 216 -4.48 -29.53 -14.20
N SER A 217 -3.23 -29.77 -14.59
CA SER A 217 -2.74 -31.01 -15.19
C SER A 217 -2.68 -32.20 -14.24
N GLY A 218 -2.87 -31.98 -12.93
CA GLY A 218 -2.76 -33.00 -11.89
C GLY A 218 -1.34 -33.17 -11.31
N GLU A 219 -0.34 -32.45 -11.82
CA GLU A 219 1.04 -32.45 -11.30
C GLU A 219 1.28 -31.32 -10.27
N GLY A 220 0.22 -30.61 -9.88
CA GLY A 220 0.21 -29.51 -8.93
C GLY A 220 0.27 -28.12 -9.58
N ILE A 221 0.11 -27.10 -8.75
CA ILE A 221 0.08 -25.70 -9.15
C ILE A 221 0.85 -24.83 -8.13
N ALA A 222 1.54 -23.81 -8.64
CA ALA A 222 2.10 -22.73 -7.83
C ALA A 222 1.24 -21.47 -7.93
N TYR A 223 1.08 -20.79 -6.80
CA TYR A 223 0.50 -19.45 -6.69
C TYR A 223 1.62 -18.50 -6.31
N LEU A 224 1.86 -17.50 -7.14
CA LEU A 224 2.90 -16.48 -6.95
C LEU A 224 2.22 -15.12 -6.83
N VAL A 225 2.90 -14.16 -6.23
CA VAL A 225 2.42 -12.78 -6.18
C VAL A 225 3.35 -11.81 -6.89
N ASP A 226 2.73 -10.83 -7.54
CA ASP A 226 3.39 -9.66 -8.10
C ASP A 226 3.20 -8.49 -7.10
N SER A 227 4.28 -8.00 -6.52
CA SER A 227 4.28 -6.88 -5.55
C SER A 227 4.67 -5.55 -6.18
N SER A 228 4.77 -5.48 -7.52
CA SER A 228 5.34 -4.34 -8.26
C SER A 228 4.88 -2.96 -7.78
N ASN A 229 5.86 -2.11 -7.50
CA ASN A 229 5.63 -0.71 -7.13
C ASN A 229 5.05 0.10 -8.30
N GLU A 230 5.24 -0.36 -9.53
CA GLU A 230 4.78 0.28 -10.76
C GLU A 230 3.27 0.15 -11.00
N GLY A 231 2.57 -0.60 -10.14
CA GLY A 231 1.11 -0.59 -10.08
C GLY A 231 0.43 -1.71 -10.84
N ARG A 232 1.10 -2.85 -11.07
CA ARG A 232 0.45 -4.08 -11.57
C ARG A 232 0.43 -5.25 -10.58
N PRO A 233 0.12 -5.09 -9.28
CA PRO A 233 -0.01 -6.22 -8.39
C PRO A 233 -1.06 -7.24 -8.84
N GLY A 234 -0.89 -8.49 -8.40
CA GLY A 234 -1.86 -9.56 -8.65
C GLY A 234 -1.26 -10.94 -8.45
N PHE A 235 -2.09 -11.97 -8.62
CA PHE A 235 -1.65 -13.36 -8.58
C PHE A 235 -1.16 -13.83 -9.93
N ILE A 236 -0.11 -14.65 -9.93
CA ILE A 236 0.35 -15.44 -11.08
C ILE A 236 0.26 -16.92 -10.70
N MET A 237 -0.44 -17.69 -11.52
CA MET A 237 -0.56 -19.15 -11.37
C MET A 237 0.42 -19.83 -12.31
N VAL A 238 0.96 -20.98 -11.90
CA VAL A 238 1.79 -21.84 -12.74
C VAL A 238 1.36 -23.28 -12.59
N ASP A 239 0.81 -23.86 -13.65
CA ASP A 239 0.58 -25.31 -13.71
C ASP A 239 1.93 -26.03 -13.81
N LEU A 240 2.23 -26.90 -12.84
CA LEU A 240 3.55 -27.51 -12.74
C LEU A 240 3.77 -28.64 -13.77
N GLY A 241 2.70 -29.21 -14.33
CA GLY A 241 2.80 -30.26 -15.33
C GLY A 241 3.01 -29.71 -16.73
N THR A 242 2.26 -28.68 -17.11
CA THR A 242 2.32 -28.07 -18.45
C THR A 242 3.31 -26.91 -18.52
N GLY A 243 3.55 -26.22 -17.40
CA GLY A 243 4.27 -24.95 -17.34
C GLY A 243 3.47 -23.77 -17.86
N GLU A 244 2.18 -23.93 -18.13
CA GLU A 244 1.28 -22.82 -18.44
C GLU A 244 1.15 -21.90 -17.23
N SER A 245 1.10 -20.60 -17.49
CA SER A 245 0.97 -19.59 -16.46
C SER A 245 0.00 -18.49 -16.87
N TRP A 246 -0.75 -17.94 -15.91
CA TRP A 246 -1.74 -16.89 -16.14
C TRP A 246 -1.83 -15.97 -14.93
N ARG A 247 -2.52 -14.83 -15.09
CA ARG A 247 -2.78 -13.87 -14.01
C ARG A 247 -4.24 -13.91 -13.53
N ARG A 248 -4.47 -13.48 -12.29
CA ARG A 248 -5.81 -13.26 -11.71
C ARG A 248 -5.74 -12.18 -10.63
N LEU A 249 -6.85 -11.47 -10.42
CA LEU A 249 -6.93 -10.31 -9.52
C LEU A 249 -5.88 -9.25 -9.87
N SER A 250 -5.61 -9.06 -11.16
CA SER A 250 -4.64 -8.05 -11.60
C SER A 250 -5.21 -6.66 -11.34
N GLU A 251 -4.50 -5.87 -10.53
CA GLU A 251 -4.92 -4.53 -10.09
C GLU A 251 -6.26 -4.51 -9.32
N ASP A 252 -6.70 -5.65 -8.79
CA ASP A 252 -7.86 -5.72 -7.93
C ASP A 252 -7.65 -4.87 -6.65
N PRO A 253 -8.64 -4.12 -6.14
CA PRO A 253 -8.48 -3.30 -4.94
C PRO A 253 -7.90 -4.04 -3.72
N SER A 254 -8.12 -5.35 -3.61
CA SER A 254 -7.59 -6.18 -2.51
C SER A 254 -6.09 -6.51 -2.63
N VAL A 255 -5.48 -6.30 -3.80
CA VAL A 255 -4.04 -6.59 -4.05
C VAL A 255 -3.20 -5.31 -4.17
N LEU A 256 -3.84 -4.14 -4.19
CA LEU A 256 -3.18 -2.85 -4.33
C LEU A 256 -2.63 -2.35 -2.99
N ARG A 257 -1.53 -1.61 -3.06
CA ARG A 257 -1.02 -0.81 -1.94
C ARG A 257 -2.07 0.15 -1.38
N VAL A 258 -1.92 0.53 -0.12
CA VAL A 258 -2.75 1.59 0.49
C VAL A 258 -2.18 2.97 0.10
N PRO A 259 -3.02 3.90 -0.41
CA PRO A 259 -2.58 5.26 -0.66
C PRO A 259 -2.15 5.97 0.62
N GLU A 260 -1.06 6.73 0.53
CA GLU A 260 -0.57 7.56 1.64
C GLU A 260 -0.19 6.77 2.91
N ASP A 261 0.24 5.51 2.76
CA ASP A 261 0.62 4.65 3.87
C ASP A 261 1.86 5.16 4.63
N VAL A 262 1.71 5.27 5.96
CA VAL A 262 2.74 5.72 6.92
C VAL A 262 2.74 4.75 8.11
N PRO A 263 3.52 3.66 8.05
CA PRO A 263 3.62 2.74 9.16
C PRO A 263 4.38 3.33 10.34
N SER A 264 4.18 2.73 11.51
CA SER A 264 4.86 3.04 12.75
C SER A 264 5.77 1.89 13.18
N TYR A 265 7.08 2.04 13.03
CA TYR A 265 8.05 1.08 13.58
C TYR A 265 8.57 1.60 14.92
N GLN A 266 8.43 0.77 15.97
CA GLN A 266 8.87 1.12 17.33
C GLN A 266 8.31 2.46 17.82
N GLY A 267 7.06 2.78 17.45
CA GLY A 267 6.39 4.03 17.82
C GLY A 267 6.84 5.28 17.05
N HIS A 268 7.61 5.12 15.97
CA HIS A 268 8.04 6.22 15.11
C HIS A 268 7.40 6.08 13.73
N PRO A 269 6.83 7.15 13.15
CA PRO A 269 6.31 7.12 11.79
C PRO A 269 7.45 7.06 10.76
N PHE A 270 7.33 6.16 9.78
CA PHE A 270 8.31 6.01 8.71
C PHE A 270 7.74 6.48 7.36
N TYR A 271 8.60 7.18 6.61
CA TYR A 271 8.33 7.62 5.26
C TYR A 271 9.41 7.08 4.34
N TYR A 272 9.07 6.83 3.09
CA TYR A 272 10.03 6.51 2.05
C TYR A 272 10.83 7.79 1.70
N ARG A 273 12.15 7.74 1.87
CA ARG A 273 13.05 8.89 1.62
C ARG A 273 14.15 8.50 0.63
N PRO A 274 13.79 8.32 -0.65
CA PRO A 274 14.77 8.05 -1.70
C PRO A 274 15.73 9.23 -1.86
N LYS A 275 17.03 8.93 -1.97
CA LYS A 275 18.08 9.93 -2.20
C LYS A 275 17.75 10.78 -3.43
N GLY A 276 17.82 12.10 -3.29
CA GLY A 276 17.63 13.05 -4.39
C GLY A 276 16.16 13.27 -4.82
N SER A 277 15.20 12.62 -4.17
CA SER A 277 13.77 12.73 -4.46
C SER A 277 13.01 13.29 -3.26
N PRO A 278 11.82 13.89 -3.46
CA PRO A 278 10.95 14.26 -2.35
C PRO A 278 10.61 13.05 -1.47
N THR A 279 10.38 13.29 -0.19
CA THR A 279 9.80 12.29 0.72
C THR A 279 8.46 11.79 0.19
N GLN A 280 8.24 10.48 0.27
CA GLN A 280 7.07 9.77 -0.24
C GLN A 280 6.53 8.78 0.82
N TRP A 281 5.42 8.14 0.48
CA TRP A 281 4.81 7.05 1.25
C TRP A 281 5.34 5.69 0.77
N LEU A 282 5.06 4.63 1.52
CA LEU A 282 5.38 3.28 1.07
C LEU A 282 4.51 2.85 -0.11
N LEU A 283 5.08 2.03 -0.99
CA LEU A 283 4.52 1.75 -2.32
C LEU A 283 4.33 0.27 -2.63
N GLU A 284 4.51 -0.62 -1.65
CA GLU A 284 4.54 -2.07 -1.87
C GLU A 284 3.12 -2.69 -1.89
N GLY A 285 2.88 -3.49 -2.93
CA GLY A 285 1.60 -4.16 -3.22
C GLY A 285 1.47 -5.52 -2.55
N LEU A 286 0.79 -6.45 -3.23
CA LEU A 286 0.54 -7.82 -2.78
C LEU A 286 1.83 -8.55 -2.39
N ASP A 287 1.89 -9.05 -1.16
CA ASP A 287 3.08 -9.68 -0.60
C ASP A 287 2.72 -11.00 0.10
N GLY A 288 2.37 -10.95 1.39
CA GLY A 288 2.09 -12.13 2.19
C GLY A 288 0.91 -12.94 1.65
N ILE A 289 1.15 -14.23 1.38
CA ILE A 289 0.12 -15.20 1.00
C ILE A 289 0.22 -16.49 1.80
N GLN A 290 -0.92 -17.07 2.14
CA GLN A 290 -0.97 -18.38 2.78
C GLN A 290 -2.15 -19.20 2.27
N LEU A 291 -1.84 -20.41 1.86
CA LEU A 291 -2.83 -21.40 1.43
C LEU A 291 -3.39 -22.13 2.66
N SER A 292 -4.70 -22.32 2.74
CA SER A 292 -5.31 -23.19 3.75
C SER A 292 -4.79 -24.63 3.63
N PRO A 293 -4.78 -25.44 4.70
CA PRO A 293 -4.29 -26.84 4.62
C PRO A 293 -5.08 -27.70 3.61
N ASP A 294 -6.37 -27.40 3.43
CA ASP A 294 -7.21 -28.03 2.42
C ASP A 294 -7.13 -27.34 1.05
N GLY A 295 -6.20 -26.41 0.87
CA GLY A 295 -5.92 -25.61 -0.32
C GLY A 295 -7.13 -25.01 -1.04
N LYS A 296 -8.26 -24.83 -0.35
CA LYS A 296 -9.46 -24.23 -0.93
C LYS A 296 -9.47 -22.71 -0.81
N THR A 297 -8.74 -22.15 0.15
CA THR A 297 -8.74 -20.71 0.43
C THR A 297 -7.32 -20.18 0.40
N MET A 298 -7.11 -19.10 -0.35
CA MET A 298 -5.88 -18.31 -0.29
C MET A 298 -6.15 -17.10 0.60
N TYR A 299 -5.39 -16.96 1.68
CA TYR A 299 -5.34 -15.76 2.52
C TYR A 299 -4.20 -14.86 2.04
N TYR A 300 -4.42 -13.56 1.98
CA TYR A 300 -3.43 -12.64 1.44
C TYR A 300 -3.60 -11.21 1.91
N SER A 301 -2.53 -10.44 1.82
CA SER A 301 -2.57 -9.00 2.06
C SER A 301 -1.46 -8.27 1.30
N PRO A 302 -1.72 -7.05 0.80
CA PRO A 302 -0.66 -6.11 0.44
C PRO A 302 0.19 -5.73 1.65
N LEU A 303 1.50 -5.54 1.46
CA LEU A 303 2.40 -5.21 2.57
C LEU A 303 1.96 -3.94 3.30
N THR A 304 1.57 -2.91 2.54
CA THR A 304 1.11 -1.60 3.04
C THR A 304 -0.34 -1.58 3.52
N SER A 305 -1.01 -2.75 3.60
CA SER A 305 -2.39 -2.84 4.03
C SER A 305 -2.52 -3.42 5.43
N ASP A 306 -3.34 -2.76 6.24
CA ASP A 306 -3.87 -3.33 7.48
C ASP A 306 -4.90 -4.44 7.22
N TYR A 307 -5.45 -4.60 6.02
CA TYR A 307 -6.57 -5.52 5.79
C TYR A 307 -6.11 -6.92 5.39
N LEU A 308 -6.74 -7.94 5.97
CA LEU A 308 -6.57 -9.33 5.55
C LEU A 308 -7.70 -9.72 4.58
N TRP A 309 -7.33 -10.32 3.45
CA TRP A 309 -8.25 -10.78 2.43
C TRP A 309 -8.18 -12.29 2.26
N SER A 310 -9.21 -12.85 1.65
CA SER A 310 -9.14 -14.22 1.14
C SER A 310 -9.94 -14.42 -0.14
N VAL A 311 -9.55 -15.41 -0.93
CA VAL A 311 -10.29 -15.83 -2.13
C VAL A 311 -10.29 -17.36 -2.24
N PRO A 312 -11.40 -17.99 -2.69
CA PRO A 312 -11.37 -19.41 -3.02
C PRO A 312 -10.35 -19.68 -4.14
N THR A 313 -9.47 -20.66 -3.95
CA THR A 313 -8.39 -20.93 -4.90
C THR A 313 -8.90 -21.40 -6.26
N ALA A 314 -10.12 -21.96 -6.33
CA ALA A 314 -10.78 -22.27 -7.59
C ALA A 314 -10.95 -21.02 -8.48
N ASN A 315 -11.21 -19.85 -7.90
CA ASN A 315 -11.33 -18.61 -8.66
C ASN A 315 -9.97 -18.09 -9.16
N LEU A 316 -8.87 -18.40 -8.44
CA LEU A 316 -7.51 -18.14 -8.92
C LEU A 316 -7.15 -19.05 -10.10
N ARG A 317 -7.59 -20.31 -10.03
CA ARG A 317 -7.27 -21.31 -11.05
C ARG A 317 -8.13 -21.24 -12.30
N GLU A 318 -9.38 -20.78 -12.19
CA GLU A 318 -10.28 -20.68 -13.35
C GLU A 318 -9.62 -19.87 -14.46
N HIS A 319 -9.42 -20.47 -15.64
CA HIS A 319 -8.87 -19.83 -16.83
C HIS A 319 -9.58 -20.34 -18.10
N GLY A 320 -9.54 -19.54 -19.17
CA GLY A 320 -10.29 -19.83 -20.41
C GLY A 320 -11.77 -19.41 -20.39
N ASN A 321 -12.34 -19.06 -19.23
CA ASN A 321 -13.64 -18.40 -19.11
C ASN A 321 -13.49 -16.87 -19.14
N ALA A 322 -14.24 -16.19 -20.02
CA ALA A 322 -14.24 -14.73 -20.12
C ALA A 322 -14.73 -14.02 -18.84
N LEU A 323 -15.45 -14.72 -17.96
CA LEU A 323 -15.96 -14.18 -16.69
C LEU A 323 -15.05 -14.48 -15.49
N ALA A 324 -13.93 -15.18 -15.67
CA ALA A 324 -13.09 -15.64 -14.55
C ALA A 324 -12.59 -14.49 -13.67
N GLU A 325 -12.23 -13.34 -14.26
CA GLU A 325 -11.80 -12.16 -13.49
C GLU A 325 -12.94 -11.59 -12.63
N ILE A 326 -14.14 -11.49 -13.20
CA ILE A 326 -15.34 -11.01 -12.51
C ILE A 326 -15.70 -11.95 -11.36
N HIS A 327 -15.62 -13.26 -11.59
CA HIS A 327 -15.89 -14.24 -10.55
C HIS A 327 -14.86 -14.19 -9.43
N ALA A 328 -13.57 -14.03 -9.75
CA ALA A 328 -12.54 -13.90 -8.72
C ALA A 328 -12.76 -12.65 -7.88
N HIS A 329 -12.93 -11.48 -8.51
CA HIS A 329 -13.25 -10.24 -7.82
C HIS A 329 -14.47 -10.37 -6.89
N ALA A 330 -15.57 -10.94 -7.42
CA ALA A 330 -16.82 -11.08 -6.67
C ALA A 330 -16.73 -12.06 -5.48
N ASN A 331 -15.70 -12.92 -5.42
CA ASN A 331 -15.51 -13.89 -4.34
C ASN A 331 -14.37 -13.52 -3.39
N VAL A 332 -13.78 -12.32 -3.52
CA VAL A 332 -12.86 -11.78 -2.51
C VAL A 332 -13.63 -11.48 -1.22
N SER A 333 -13.11 -11.96 -0.10
CA SER A 333 -13.62 -11.70 1.25
C SER A 333 -12.66 -10.82 2.04
N ASN A 334 -13.19 -9.81 2.73
CA ASN A 334 -12.46 -8.97 3.66
C ASN A 334 -12.66 -9.48 5.10
N HIS A 335 -11.58 -9.79 5.81
CA HIS A 335 -11.62 -10.25 7.20
C HIS A 335 -11.41 -9.12 8.23
N GLY A 336 -11.32 -7.88 7.77
CA GLY A 336 -11.06 -6.71 8.60
C GLY A 336 -9.57 -6.40 8.73
N GLN A 337 -9.25 -5.50 9.66
CA GLN A 337 -7.88 -5.10 9.93
C GLN A 337 -7.14 -6.15 10.79
N ARG A 338 -5.86 -6.38 10.48
CA ARG A 338 -4.94 -7.33 11.13
C ARG A 338 -3.96 -6.68 12.12
N GLY A 339 -4.13 -5.38 12.37
CA GLY A 339 -3.38 -4.64 13.40
C GLY A 339 -2.05 -4.02 12.95
N GLY A 340 -1.83 -3.87 11.65
CA GLY A 340 -0.66 -3.20 11.07
C GLY A 340 -0.28 -3.78 9.70
N ASN A 341 0.69 -3.13 9.06
CA ASN A 341 1.41 -3.67 7.92
C ASN A 341 2.16 -4.94 8.32
N ALA A 342 2.14 -5.92 7.43
CA ALA A 342 2.84 -7.18 7.58
C ALA A 342 3.45 -7.64 6.26
N ASN A 343 4.56 -8.35 6.37
CA ASN A 343 5.35 -8.86 5.28
C ASN A 343 4.87 -10.28 4.89
N GLY A 344 5.80 -11.24 4.70
CA GLY A 344 5.49 -12.62 4.36
C GLY A 344 4.55 -13.30 5.36
N PHE A 345 3.80 -14.30 4.88
CA PHE A 345 2.96 -15.16 5.73
C PHE A 345 3.62 -16.52 5.92
N GLU A 346 3.08 -17.31 6.84
CA GLU A 346 3.34 -18.74 6.96
C GLU A 346 2.10 -19.44 7.53
N GLY A 347 1.96 -20.75 7.37
CA GLY A 347 0.85 -21.52 7.91
C GLY A 347 1.28 -22.82 8.55
N ASP A 348 0.43 -23.35 9.41
CA ASP A 348 0.61 -24.66 10.03
C ASP A 348 -0.50 -25.65 9.66
N SER A 349 -0.38 -26.87 10.16
CA SER A 349 -1.35 -27.94 9.98
C SER A 349 -2.68 -27.71 10.73
N ASN A 350 -2.73 -26.78 11.69
CA ASN A 350 -3.96 -26.37 12.37
C ASN A 350 -4.76 -25.37 11.54
N GLY A 351 -4.16 -24.83 10.47
CA GLY A 351 -4.78 -23.84 9.59
C GLY A 351 -4.63 -22.41 10.08
N LEU A 352 -3.76 -22.16 11.06
CA LEU A 352 -3.41 -20.81 11.49
C LEU A 352 -2.61 -20.12 10.39
N ILE A 353 -2.88 -18.83 10.21
CA ILE A 353 -2.22 -17.99 9.20
C ILE A 353 -1.32 -17.01 9.94
N TYR A 354 -0.04 -17.33 10.05
CA TYR A 354 0.96 -16.48 10.69
C TYR A 354 1.31 -15.31 9.78
N GLN A 355 1.40 -14.13 10.38
CA GLN A 355 1.59 -12.83 9.73
C GLN A 355 2.80 -12.15 10.38
N LEU A 356 3.82 -11.83 9.58
CA LEU A 356 5.07 -11.24 10.06
C LEU A 356 4.91 -9.72 10.19
N MET A 357 4.78 -9.21 11.43
CA MET A 357 4.33 -7.84 11.74
C MET A 357 5.52 -6.92 12.13
N PRO A 358 6.22 -6.27 11.18
CA PRO A 358 7.31 -5.36 11.49
C PRO A 358 6.87 -4.15 12.34
N GLU A 359 5.67 -3.61 12.14
CA GLU A 359 5.15 -2.48 12.95
C GLU A 359 5.04 -2.81 14.44
N GLN A 360 4.90 -4.10 14.76
CA GLN A 360 4.59 -4.56 16.12
C GLN A 360 5.76 -5.26 16.80
N ASN A 361 6.88 -5.43 16.08
CA ASN A 361 7.99 -6.28 16.46
C ASN A 361 7.54 -7.70 16.85
N ALA A 362 6.65 -8.26 16.03
CA ALA A 362 5.87 -9.44 16.39
C ALA A 362 5.60 -10.35 15.19
N VAL A 363 5.13 -11.55 15.50
CA VAL A 363 4.35 -12.39 14.59
C VAL A 363 2.95 -12.48 15.17
N TYR A 364 1.94 -12.27 14.34
CA TYR A 364 0.53 -12.50 14.68
C TYR A 364 0.04 -13.76 13.97
N TYR A 365 -1.10 -14.30 14.35
CA TYR A 365 -1.80 -15.31 13.55
C TYR A 365 -3.27 -14.95 13.38
N PHE A 366 -3.82 -15.20 12.19
CA PHE A 366 -5.26 -15.23 11.98
C PHE A 366 -5.76 -16.66 12.14
N ASP A 367 -6.80 -16.85 12.94
CA ASP A 367 -7.46 -18.14 13.12
C ASP A 367 -8.79 -18.16 12.34
N PRO A 368 -8.90 -18.92 11.24
CA PRO A 368 -10.14 -19.06 10.49
C PRO A 368 -11.31 -19.64 11.29
N ALA A 369 -11.05 -20.35 12.39
CA ALA A 369 -12.08 -20.97 13.22
C ALA A 369 -12.88 -19.95 14.04
N ASP A 370 -12.23 -18.86 14.48
CA ASP A 370 -12.88 -17.78 15.22
C ASP A 370 -12.96 -16.46 14.44
N GLY A 371 -12.25 -16.34 13.32
CA GLY A 371 -12.24 -15.19 12.44
C GLY A 371 -11.47 -13.99 12.99
N GLN A 372 -10.52 -14.20 13.91
CA GLN A 372 -9.79 -13.13 14.59
C GLN A 372 -8.27 -13.23 14.36
N THR A 373 -7.61 -12.06 14.44
CA THR A 373 -6.15 -11.97 14.51
C THR A 373 -5.71 -11.90 15.96
N HIS A 374 -4.72 -12.72 16.33
CA HIS A 374 -4.17 -12.87 17.66
C HIS A 374 -2.66 -12.62 17.66
N GLY A 375 -2.13 -12.15 18.78
CA GLY A 375 -0.68 -12.07 18.98
C GLY A 375 -0.10 -13.47 19.16
N PHE A 376 0.97 -13.80 18.44
CA PHE A 376 1.69 -15.07 18.61
C PHE A 376 2.93 -14.88 19.49
N VAL A 377 3.88 -14.07 19.00
CA VAL A 377 5.11 -13.73 19.70
C VAL A 377 5.43 -12.26 19.46
N ARG A 378 6.02 -11.60 20.46
CA ARG A 378 6.63 -10.27 20.33
C ARG A 378 7.97 -10.27 21.02
N ASP A 379 8.97 -9.71 20.38
CA ASP A 379 10.32 -9.56 20.93
C ASP A 379 11.00 -8.33 20.28
N PRO A 380 11.68 -7.46 21.04
CA PRO A 380 12.34 -6.27 20.48
C PRO A 380 13.40 -6.57 19.41
N ARG A 381 13.89 -7.81 19.32
CA ARG A 381 14.81 -8.27 18.26
C ARG A 381 14.12 -8.51 16.92
N ILE A 382 12.79 -8.65 16.89
CA ILE A 382 11.99 -8.84 15.67
C ILE A 382 11.79 -7.47 15.00
N LEU A 383 12.86 -6.85 14.49
CA LEU A 383 12.80 -5.49 13.92
C LEU A 383 12.05 -5.44 12.59
N TRP A 384 12.37 -6.37 11.70
CA TRP A 384 11.68 -6.59 10.45
C TRP A 384 11.74 -8.09 10.11
N PRO A 385 10.72 -8.86 10.49
CA PRO A 385 10.59 -10.25 10.06
C PRO A 385 10.14 -10.25 8.60
N ASP A 386 10.98 -10.75 7.70
CA ASP A 386 10.72 -10.67 6.26
C ASP A 386 10.01 -11.92 5.75
N GLY A 387 10.65 -13.08 5.91
CA GLY A 387 10.10 -14.40 5.63
C GLY A 387 10.11 -15.30 6.85
N ALA A 388 9.30 -16.35 6.78
CA ALA A 388 9.24 -17.40 7.79
C ALA A 388 9.17 -18.78 7.13
N SER A 389 9.68 -19.78 7.84
CA SER A 389 9.57 -21.17 7.43
C SER A 389 9.39 -22.08 8.64
N ASN A 390 8.34 -22.89 8.62
CA ASN A 390 8.13 -23.93 9.61
C ASN A 390 8.99 -25.16 9.33
N GLY A 391 9.86 -25.52 10.27
CA GLY A 391 10.68 -26.73 10.23
C GLY A 391 9.92 -27.97 10.74
N GLU A 392 10.31 -29.15 10.25
CA GLU A 392 9.79 -30.44 10.75
C GLU A 392 10.21 -30.73 12.21
N ASP A 393 11.14 -29.95 12.75
CA ASP A 393 11.57 -29.96 14.14
C ASP A 393 10.60 -29.24 15.10
N GLY A 394 9.50 -28.67 14.59
CA GLY A 394 8.47 -28.00 15.39
C GLY A 394 8.80 -26.53 15.70
N TYR A 395 9.82 -25.96 15.05
CA TYR A 395 10.19 -24.55 15.17
C TYR A 395 9.82 -23.76 13.91
N MET A 396 9.37 -22.53 14.12
CA MET A 396 9.28 -21.52 13.06
C MET A 396 10.59 -20.75 13.06
N TYR A 397 11.17 -20.58 11.87
CA TYR A 397 12.38 -19.80 11.64
C TYR A 397 12.01 -18.52 10.91
N ILE A 398 12.46 -17.37 11.43
CA ILE A 398 12.20 -16.05 10.85
C ILE A 398 13.53 -15.32 10.61
N ASN A 399 13.69 -14.65 9.48
CA ASN A 399 14.87 -13.82 9.20
C ASN A 399 14.60 -12.34 9.50
N ILE A 400 15.59 -11.68 10.09
CA ILE A 400 15.55 -10.28 10.49
C ILE A 400 16.59 -9.49 9.69
N ASN A 401 16.13 -8.58 8.83
CA ASN A 401 16.99 -7.86 7.88
C ASN A 401 17.05 -6.34 8.09
N GLN A 402 16.33 -5.80 9.08
CA GLN A 402 16.33 -4.38 9.43
C GLN A 402 15.93 -3.45 8.25
N LEU A 403 15.00 -3.89 7.38
CA LEU A 403 14.66 -3.20 6.12
C LEU A 403 14.42 -1.68 6.21
N PRO A 404 13.71 -1.12 7.22
CA PRO A 404 13.43 0.31 7.28
C PRO A 404 14.68 1.19 7.42
N TYR A 405 15.81 0.60 7.79
CA TYR A 405 17.09 1.28 7.98
C TYR A 405 17.96 1.26 6.72
N GLN A 406 17.50 0.69 5.60
CA GLN A 406 18.25 0.64 4.36
C GLN A 406 18.40 2.02 3.68
N PRO A 407 19.39 2.19 2.76
CA PRO A 407 19.64 3.47 2.07
C PRO A 407 18.42 4.07 1.37
N ALA A 408 17.61 3.24 0.72
CA ALA A 408 16.46 3.70 -0.06
C ALA A 408 15.42 4.45 0.79
N TRP A 409 15.39 4.21 2.10
CA TRP A 409 14.43 4.81 3.05
C TRP A 409 15.04 5.94 3.87
N ASN A 410 16.36 6.18 3.71
CA ASN A 410 17.16 7.02 4.60
C ASN A 410 18.09 7.96 3.82
N ASN A 411 17.60 8.55 2.72
CA ASN A 411 18.32 9.52 1.89
C ASN A 411 19.68 8.99 1.37
N GLY A 412 19.76 7.69 1.10
CA GLY A 412 20.98 7.04 0.62
C GLY A 412 21.98 6.64 1.70
N GLN A 413 21.64 6.80 2.99
CA GLN A 413 22.47 6.34 4.09
C GLN A 413 22.01 4.96 4.58
N ASP A 414 22.90 3.97 4.60
CA ASP A 414 22.61 2.70 5.27
C ASP A 414 22.71 2.90 6.79
N LEU A 415 21.59 2.71 7.48
CA LEU A 415 21.49 2.78 8.94
C LEU A 415 21.38 1.39 9.58
N ARG A 416 21.37 0.32 8.78
CA ARG A 416 21.38 -1.05 9.32
C ARG A 416 22.69 -1.33 10.02
N THR A 417 22.65 -2.12 11.08
CA THR A 417 23.83 -2.51 11.85
C THR A 417 23.95 -4.01 11.90
N TYR A 418 25.05 -4.55 11.39
CA TYR A 418 25.32 -5.97 11.48
C TYR A 418 25.41 -6.46 12.94
N PRO A 419 25.01 -7.70 13.21
CA PRO A 419 24.50 -8.67 12.23
C PRO A 419 22.98 -8.53 11.96
N GLY A 420 22.52 -9.04 10.81
CA GLY A 420 21.15 -9.54 10.68
C GLY A 420 21.00 -10.87 11.43
N ALA A 421 19.79 -11.42 11.58
CA ALA A 421 19.65 -12.68 12.31
C ALA A 421 18.63 -13.64 11.71
N ILE A 422 18.80 -14.94 11.99
CA ILE A 422 17.70 -15.92 12.01
C ILE A 422 17.33 -16.14 13.47
N LEU A 423 16.06 -15.92 13.78
CA LEU A 423 15.45 -16.24 15.06
C LEU A 423 14.56 -17.47 14.89
N ARG A 424 14.44 -18.30 15.92
CA ARG A 424 13.46 -19.39 15.94
C ARG A 424 12.65 -19.43 17.22
N LEU A 425 11.47 -20.01 17.12
CA LEU A 425 10.53 -20.20 18.22
C LEU A 425 9.70 -21.46 17.99
N ALA A 426 9.29 -22.13 19.07
CA ALA A 426 8.40 -23.28 18.97
C ALA A 426 7.01 -22.83 18.50
N TYR A 427 6.45 -23.47 17.46
CA TYR A 427 5.10 -23.13 16.95
C TYR A 427 4.05 -24.20 17.26
N GLN A 428 4.46 -25.44 17.51
CA GLN A 428 3.55 -26.53 17.82
C GLN A 428 3.27 -26.71 19.32
N ALA A 429 4.03 -26.07 20.21
CA ALA A 429 4.02 -26.37 21.64
C ALA A 429 2.99 -25.58 22.48
N GLU A 430 2.32 -24.54 21.93
CA GLU A 430 1.48 -23.64 22.76
C GLU A 430 0.01 -23.52 22.33
N ALA A 431 -0.42 -24.13 21.22
CA ALA A 431 -1.84 -24.27 20.91
C ALA A 431 -2.60 -25.06 22.00
N GLU A 432 -1.92 -25.98 22.69
CA GLU A 432 -2.46 -26.71 23.85
C GLU A 432 -2.34 -25.91 25.17
N ALA A 433 -1.35 -25.02 25.29
CA ALA A 433 -1.06 -24.30 26.52
C ALA A 433 -1.95 -23.05 26.72
N TYR A 434 -2.34 -22.35 25.66
CA TYR A 434 -3.26 -21.21 25.75
C TYR A 434 -4.69 -21.63 26.12
N ALA A 435 -5.13 -22.82 25.67
CA ALA A 435 -6.38 -23.44 26.09
C ALA A 435 -6.35 -23.92 27.55
N ALA A 436 -5.17 -24.22 28.10
CA ALA A 436 -4.97 -24.74 29.45
C ALA A 436 -4.64 -23.67 30.51
N SER A 437 -4.23 -22.46 30.10
CA SER A 437 -3.70 -21.45 31.02
C SER A 437 -4.73 -20.49 31.61
N THR A 438 -6.05 -20.74 31.50
CA THR A 438 -7.09 -20.01 32.24
C THR A 438 -7.02 -20.35 33.74
N PRO A 439 -6.43 -19.50 34.62
CA PRO A 439 -6.21 -19.90 36.00
C PRO A 439 -7.43 -19.54 36.84
N SER A 440 -8.00 -20.56 37.47
CA SER A 440 -8.71 -20.37 38.73
C SER A 440 -7.68 -20.02 39.81
N ASN A 441 -7.81 -18.83 40.41
CA ASN A 441 -7.09 -18.46 41.65
C ASN A 441 -7.54 -19.38 42.81
N PRO A 442 -6.73 -19.62 43.88
CA PRO A 442 -6.00 -18.56 44.59
C PRO A 442 -4.65 -18.91 45.32
N THR A 443 -3.89 -17.83 45.59
CA THR A 443 -3.05 -17.50 46.78
C THR A 443 -2.00 -18.48 47.33
N ALA A 444 -0.74 -18.02 47.38
CA ALA A 444 0.19 -18.31 48.48
C ALA A 444 1.31 -17.25 48.60
N SER A 445 1.76 -17.04 49.84
CA SER A 445 2.70 -16.05 50.37
C SER A 445 4.13 -16.61 50.57
N LEU A 446 5.09 -15.71 50.89
CA LEU A 446 6.36 -15.85 51.67
C LEU A 446 7.55 -15.18 50.93
N SER A 447 8.11 -14.05 51.41
CA SER A 447 9.07 -13.83 52.52
C SER A 447 10.46 -14.45 52.31
N THR A 448 11.49 -13.65 52.03
CA THR A 448 12.76 -13.39 52.79
C THR A 448 13.93 -13.59 51.81
N ALA A 449 15.10 -12.93 51.82
CA ALA A 449 15.78 -11.96 52.67
C ALA A 449 16.75 -11.12 51.79
N LEU A 450 17.09 -9.91 52.23
CA LEU A 450 18.04 -9.00 51.58
C LEU A 450 19.50 -9.28 52.00
N PRO A 451 20.50 -9.17 51.10
CA PRO A 451 21.86 -8.79 51.46
C PRO A 451 22.08 -7.29 51.23
N THR A 452 22.64 -6.63 52.25
CA THR A 452 23.04 -5.22 52.24
C THR A 452 24.29 -5.00 51.39
N MET A 453 24.33 -3.89 50.63
CA MET A 453 25.43 -3.53 49.73
C MET A 453 26.19 -2.29 50.20
N ASP A 454 27.50 -2.31 49.93
CA ASP A 454 28.55 -1.38 50.36
C ASP A 454 28.49 -0.01 49.64
N MET A 455 28.27 1.04 50.43
CA MET A 455 28.08 2.44 49.99
C MET A 455 29.33 3.11 49.40
N ASN A 456 30.52 2.49 49.49
CA ASN A 456 31.74 3.13 48.99
C ASN A 456 31.96 2.97 47.47
N LYS A 457 31.27 2.04 46.81
CA LYS A 457 31.32 1.90 45.34
C LYS A 457 30.42 2.89 44.58
N PHE A 458 29.45 3.49 45.25
CA PHE A 458 28.53 4.45 44.64
C PHE A 458 29.14 5.85 44.49
N ALA A 459 30.04 6.25 45.40
CA ALA A 459 30.62 7.59 45.41
C ALA A 459 31.70 7.84 44.33
N SER A 460 32.38 6.79 43.84
CA SER A 460 33.49 6.95 42.87
C SER A 460 33.02 7.14 41.42
N SER A 461 31.80 6.73 41.09
CA SER A 461 31.31 6.75 39.69
C SER A 461 30.64 8.07 39.29
N PHE A 462 30.30 8.94 40.24
CA PHE A 462 29.64 10.22 39.96
C PHE A 462 30.58 11.41 39.76
N GLN A 463 31.86 11.31 40.13
CA GLN A 463 32.82 12.41 39.99
C GLN A 463 33.41 12.55 38.57
N ASN A 464 33.24 11.55 37.70
CA ASN A 464 33.87 11.55 36.37
C ASN A 464 32.95 11.98 35.20
N PHE A 465 31.67 12.24 35.44
CA PHE A 465 30.75 12.68 34.38
C PHE A 465 30.66 14.22 34.23
N GLY A 466 31.22 14.99 35.17
CA GLY A 466 31.00 16.44 35.28
C GLY A 466 32.05 17.38 34.68
N LYS A 467 33.02 16.91 33.86
CA LYS A 467 34.18 17.75 33.48
C LYS A 467 34.38 18.10 32.00
N THR A 468 33.46 17.78 31.09
CA THR A 468 33.69 18.11 29.68
C THR A 468 32.44 18.55 28.90
N VAL A 469 31.72 19.58 29.35
CA VAL A 469 30.98 20.48 28.45
C VAL A 469 30.83 21.85 29.13
N SER A 470 31.55 22.87 28.66
CA SER A 470 31.30 24.26 29.07
C SER A 470 31.22 25.20 27.87
N SER A 471 30.23 26.10 27.97
CA SER A 471 30.08 27.42 27.33
C SER A 471 29.81 27.51 25.82
N SER A 472 28.57 27.15 25.41
CA SER A 472 27.70 28.00 24.59
C SER A 472 26.31 27.36 24.50
N VAL A 473 25.41 27.70 25.42
CA VAL A 473 24.04 27.16 25.42
C VAL A 473 23.22 27.95 24.42
N SER A 474 22.87 27.35 23.28
CA SER A 474 21.96 27.98 22.32
C SER A 474 20.51 27.95 22.84
N PRO A 475 19.67 28.95 22.48
CA PRO A 475 18.25 28.97 22.83
C PRO A 475 17.47 27.71 22.39
N PHE A 476 17.99 26.97 21.40
CA PHE A 476 17.41 25.72 20.92
C PHE A 476 17.52 24.58 21.95
N ALA A 477 18.70 24.39 22.57
CA ALA A 477 18.91 23.33 23.56
C ALA A 477 18.03 23.49 24.81
N GLN A 478 17.74 24.74 25.21
CA GLN A 478 16.88 25.04 26.36
C GLN A 478 15.40 24.75 26.07
N ARG A 479 14.93 25.06 24.85
CA ARG A 479 13.56 24.72 24.40
C ARG A 479 13.34 23.21 24.29
N SER A 480 14.32 22.49 23.74
CA SER A 480 14.27 21.02 23.64
C SER A 480 14.24 20.34 25.02
N GLN A 481 15.00 20.84 25.99
CA GLN A 481 14.98 20.30 27.36
C GLN A 481 13.63 20.53 28.06
N GLN A 482 12.98 21.67 27.85
CA GLN A 482 11.66 21.95 28.42
C GLN A 482 10.56 21.11 27.74
N TRP A 483 10.60 20.96 26.40
CA TRP A 483 9.69 20.09 25.66
C TRP A 483 9.78 18.63 26.10
N ILE A 484 10.99 18.11 26.35
CA ILE A 484 11.23 16.76 26.91
C ILE A 484 10.63 16.62 28.32
N ARG A 485 10.65 17.69 29.12
CA ARG A 485 10.06 17.70 30.48
C ARG A 485 8.52 17.75 30.48
N GLU A 486 7.91 18.39 29.48
CA GLU A 486 6.44 18.44 29.32
C GLU A 486 5.87 17.07 28.90
N GLN A 487 6.56 16.34 28.03
CA GLN A 487 6.15 15.00 27.57
C GLN A 487 6.33 13.90 28.63
N THR A 488 7.18 14.13 29.65
CA THR A 488 7.50 13.18 30.73
C THR A 488 6.75 13.45 32.05
N GLY A 489 5.73 14.32 32.02
CA GLY A 489 4.76 14.51 33.11
C GLY A 489 5.31 15.16 34.38
N SER A 490 6.48 15.78 34.33
CA SER A 490 7.20 16.26 35.52
C SER A 490 7.43 17.78 35.52
N VAL A 491 6.41 18.61 35.33
CA VAL A 491 6.49 20.08 35.56
C VAL A 491 5.13 20.66 36.02
N GLY A 492 5.19 21.72 36.85
CA GLY A 492 4.05 22.55 37.26
C GLY A 492 3.37 23.34 36.13
N GLU A 493 2.37 24.18 36.51
CA GLU A 493 1.38 24.82 35.63
C GLU A 493 1.93 25.27 34.26
N LYS A 494 1.40 24.64 33.19
CA LYS A 494 1.65 24.98 31.80
C LYS A 494 1.09 26.37 31.50
N THR A 495 1.86 27.26 30.86
CA THR A 495 1.31 28.55 30.44
C THR A 495 0.14 28.32 29.48
N GLU A 496 -1.05 28.76 29.90
CA GLU A 496 -2.29 28.62 29.13
C GLU A 496 -2.31 29.58 27.93
N LEU A 497 -2.90 29.13 26.83
CA LEU A 497 -3.15 29.96 25.66
C LEU A 497 -4.48 30.70 25.84
N PRO A 498 -4.62 31.94 25.36
CA PRO A 498 -5.90 32.64 25.37
C PRO A 498 -6.99 31.85 24.63
N HIS A 499 -8.22 31.88 25.15
CA HIS A 499 -9.33 31.12 24.59
C HIS A 499 -9.61 31.44 23.12
N ASP A 500 -9.63 32.73 22.77
CA ASP A 500 -9.81 33.23 21.40
C ASP A 500 -8.75 32.66 20.42
N TYR A 501 -7.51 32.49 20.88
CA TYR A 501 -6.45 31.92 20.08
C TYR A 501 -6.71 30.43 19.79
N VAL A 502 -7.10 29.66 20.81
CA VAL A 502 -7.41 28.22 20.66
C VAL A 502 -8.62 27.98 19.76
N GLU A 503 -9.63 28.86 19.82
CA GLU A 503 -10.78 28.79 18.91
C GLU A 503 -10.33 29.03 17.45
N LEU A 504 -9.47 30.02 17.22
CA LEU A 504 -8.91 30.29 15.89
C LEU A 504 -8.08 29.13 15.37
N GLU A 505 -7.25 28.48 16.20
CA GLU A 505 -6.49 27.29 15.80
C GLU A 505 -7.40 26.17 15.31
N THR A 506 -8.47 25.88 16.07
CA THR A 506 -9.46 24.86 15.70
C THR A 506 -10.10 25.15 14.35
N ARG A 507 -10.46 26.42 14.11
CA ARG A 507 -11.08 26.85 12.85
C ARG A 507 -10.11 26.82 11.68
N ILE A 508 -8.84 27.17 11.89
CA ILE A 508 -7.78 27.10 10.88
C ILE A 508 -7.49 25.64 10.49
N ASP A 509 -7.42 24.74 11.46
CA ASP A 509 -7.21 23.31 11.20
C ASP A 509 -8.37 22.70 10.41
N ALA A 510 -9.61 23.04 10.76
CA ALA A 510 -10.79 22.65 10.01
C ALA A 510 -10.79 23.22 8.57
N LEU A 511 -10.41 24.49 8.40
CA LEU A 511 -10.31 25.13 7.08
C LEU A 511 -9.23 24.49 6.21
N LYS A 512 -8.07 24.14 6.80
CA LYS A 512 -6.98 23.43 6.13
C LYS A 512 -7.42 22.04 5.68
N GLN A 513 -8.05 21.28 6.57
CA GLN A 513 -8.56 19.95 6.23
C GLN A 513 -9.60 20.02 5.11
N THR A 514 -10.49 21.03 5.15
CA THR A 514 -11.48 21.27 4.09
C THR A 514 -10.78 21.53 2.74
N HIS A 515 -9.73 22.36 2.74
CA HIS A 515 -9.00 22.65 1.51
C HIS A 515 -8.33 21.39 0.92
N GLN A 516 -7.67 20.60 1.78
CA GLN A 516 -7.00 19.36 1.39
C GLN A 516 -7.97 18.32 0.84
N LYS A 517 -9.08 18.05 1.55
CA LYS A 517 -10.10 17.07 1.12
C LYS A 517 -10.72 17.44 -0.22
N LEU A 518 -11.04 18.72 -0.43
CA LEU A 518 -11.65 19.14 -1.69
C LEU A 518 -10.64 19.07 -2.85
N LEU A 519 -9.37 19.41 -2.64
CA LEU A 519 -8.32 19.24 -3.66
C LEU A 519 -8.10 17.78 -4.03
N ALA A 520 -8.11 16.85 -3.07
CA ALA A 520 -7.89 15.43 -3.35
C ALA A 520 -8.88 14.87 -4.39
N ALA A 521 -10.14 15.33 -4.36
CA ALA A 521 -11.14 14.93 -5.35
C ALA A 521 -11.07 15.75 -6.64
N THR A 522 -10.91 17.08 -6.52
CA THR A 522 -11.04 18.01 -7.66
C THR A 522 -9.76 18.19 -8.46
N SER A 523 -8.58 17.83 -7.93
CA SER A 523 -7.33 17.87 -8.69
C SER A 523 -7.37 16.98 -9.93
N GLN A 524 -8.28 16.00 -9.93
CA GLN A 524 -8.51 15.12 -11.06
C GLN A 524 -8.97 15.88 -12.32
N TYR A 525 -9.60 17.05 -12.19
CA TYR A 525 -9.91 17.94 -13.34
C TYR A 525 -8.66 18.46 -14.08
N ALA A 526 -7.45 18.26 -13.55
CA ALA A 526 -6.19 18.51 -14.25
C ALA A 526 -5.73 17.34 -15.13
N ASN A 527 -6.36 16.16 -15.01
CA ASN A 527 -6.06 14.98 -15.79
C ASN A 527 -7.13 14.78 -16.88
N GLU A 528 -6.81 15.12 -18.13
CA GLU A 528 -7.75 15.00 -19.27
C GLU A 528 -8.43 13.62 -19.34
N ALA A 529 -7.78 12.54 -18.93
CA ALA A 529 -8.30 11.18 -19.03
C ALA A 529 -9.09 10.68 -17.81
N TYR A 530 -9.53 11.55 -16.89
CA TYR A 530 -10.15 11.08 -15.63
C TYR A 530 -11.47 10.32 -15.77
N ASP A 531 -12.22 10.60 -16.82
CA ASP A 531 -13.47 9.92 -17.14
C ASP A 531 -13.27 8.82 -18.19
N TYR A 532 -12.03 8.65 -18.68
CA TYR A 532 -11.70 7.72 -19.74
C TYR A 532 -11.55 6.29 -19.22
N PRO A 533 -12.39 5.33 -19.67
CA PRO A 533 -12.32 3.97 -19.17
C PRO A 533 -10.99 3.28 -19.57
N PRO A 534 -10.28 2.65 -18.63
CA PRO A 534 -8.98 2.03 -18.90
C PRO A 534 -9.06 0.79 -19.81
N ASN A 535 -10.25 0.22 -19.99
CA ASN A 535 -10.52 -0.97 -20.79
C ASN A 535 -10.81 -0.69 -22.28
N ILE A 536 -10.89 0.56 -22.72
CA ILE A 536 -11.11 0.90 -24.13
C ILE A 536 -9.78 0.77 -24.90
N ARG A 537 -9.63 -0.34 -25.65
CA ARG A 537 -8.51 -0.58 -26.59
C ARG A 537 -8.79 0.11 -27.92
N GLU A 538 -8.16 1.25 -28.17
CA GLU A 538 -8.26 1.95 -29.47
C GLU A 538 -7.17 1.50 -30.44
N SER A 539 -7.51 1.31 -31.71
CA SER A 539 -6.51 0.95 -32.72
C SER A 539 -5.68 2.18 -33.13
N PHE A 540 -4.40 2.00 -33.50
CA PHE A 540 -3.55 3.07 -34.03
C PHE A 540 -4.13 3.76 -35.29
N GLN A 541 -5.10 3.12 -35.98
CA GLN A 541 -5.83 3.72 -37.11
C GLN A 541 -6.98 4.64 -36.66
N ASP A 542 -7.50 4.47 -35.45
CA ASP A 542 -8.57 5.30 -34.86
C ASP A 542 -8.01 6.59 -34.22
N LEU A 543 -6.79 6.53 -33.65
CA LEU A 543 -6.08 7.70 -33.10
C LEU A 543 -5.67 8.73 -34.17
N GLY A 544 -5.62 8.34 -35.44
CA GLY A 544 -5.09 9.14 -36.53
C GLY A 544 -6.11 9.91 -37.35
N LYS A 545 -7.43 9.84 -37.06
CA LYS A 545 -8.47 10.54 -37.85
C LYS A 545 -9.08 11.67 -37.03
N SER A 546 -8.85 12.92 -37.42
CA SER A 546 -9.39 14.10 -36.74
C SER A 546 -10.91 14.20 -36.93
N ILE A 547 -11.68 13.85 -35.89
CA ILE A 547 -13.14 14.04 -35.87
C ILE A 547 -13.47 15.52 -35.84
N SER A 548 -12.74 16.30 -35.02
CA SER A 548 -12.89 17.76 -34.90
C SER A 548 -12.78 18.54 -36.23
N GLU A 549 -11.90 18.14 -37.17
CA GLU A 549 -11.82 18.76 -38.51
C GLU A 549 -12.99 18.34 -39.41
N LYS A 550 -13.41 17.06 -39.35
CA LYS A 550 -14.57 16.57 -40.11
C LYS A 550 -15.87 17.19 -39.62
N VAL A 551 -16.04 17.40 -38.32
CA VAL A 551 -17.18 18.10 -37.72
C VAL A 551 -17.21 19.58 -38.14
N ASN A 552 -16.06 20.26 -38.17
CA ASN A 552 -15.96 21.64 -38.67
C ASN A 552 -16.27 21.76 -40.17
N LEU A 553 -15.94 20.74 -40.97
CA LEU A 553 -16.22 20.69 -42.41
C LEU A 553 -17.68 20.31 -42.70
N LEU A 554 -18.23 19.34 -41.96
CA LEU A 554 -19.63 18.89 -42.08
C LEU A 554 -20.63 19.92 -41.56
N SER A 555 -20.31 20.64 -40.47
CA SER A 555 -21.16 21.73 -39.95
C SER A 555 -21.26 22.94 -40.89
N LYS A 556 -20.36 23.03 -41.89
CA LYS A 556 -20.35 24.08 -42.92
C LYS A 556 -20.82 23.60 -44.29
N ALA A 557 -21.11 22.30 -44.45
CA ALA A 557 -21.54 21.72 -45.71
C ALA A 557 -23.02 22.04 -45.99
N ASN A 558 -23.32 22.65 -47.13
CA ASN A 558 -24.68 22.97 -47.57
C ASN A 558 -25.19 22.00 -48.65
N SER A 559 -24.42 20.96 -48.99
CA SER A 559 -24.80 19.96 -49.99
C SER A 559 -24.18 18.59 -49.71
N ALA A 560 -24.81 17.52 -50.24
CA ALA A 560 -24.33 16.14 -50.12
C ALA A 560 -22.91 15.95 -50.73
N ALA A 561 -22.55 16.74 -51.74
CA ALA A 561 -21.22 16.70 -52.36
C ALA A 561 -20.12 17.30 -51.47
N GLU A 562 -20.44 18.37 -50.72
CA GLU A 562 -19.51 18.97 -49.75
C GLU A 562 -19.30 18.06 -48.54
N ALA A 563 -20.35 17.35 -48.10
CA ALA A 563 -20.24 16.33 -47.07
C ALA A 563 -19.30 15.19 -47.52
N GLN A 564 -19.45 14.69 -48.76
CA GLN A 564 -18.58 13.66 -49.34
C GLN A 564 -17.10 14.07 -49.39
N ALA A 565 -16.81 15.35 -49.68
CA ALA A 565 -15.45 15.88 -49.71
C ALA A 565 -14.80 15.91 -48.31
N ALA A 566 -15.57 16.25 -47.26
CA ALA A 566 -15.11 16.23 -45.87
C ALA A 566 -14.70 14.81 -45.40
N PHE A 567 -15.30 13.76 -45.96
CA PHE A 567 -14.96 12.37 -45.62
C PHE A 567 -13.56 11.93 -46.09
N THR A 568 -13.01 12.56 -47.13
CA THR A 568 -11.79 12.11 -47.83
C THR A 568 -10.56 12.97 -47.55
N ALA A 569 -10.68 14.02 -46.73
CA ALA A 569 -9.55 14.87 -46.36
C ALA A 569 -8.50 14.09 -45.53
N PRO A 570 -7.19 14.26 -45.81
CA PRO A 570 -6.12 13.62 -45.06
C PRO A 570 -6.03 14.17 -43.62
N PRO A 571 -5.72 13.34 -42.62
CA PRO A 571 -5.74 13.74 -41.21
C PRO A 571 -4.58 14.67 -40.83
N SER A 572 -4.84 15.64 -39.93
CA SER A 572 -3.81 16.52 -39.36
C SER A 572 -3.26 16.00 -38.02
N ALA A 573 -2.01 16.39 -37.72
CA ALA A 573 -1.12 15.76 -36.74
C ALA A 573 -1.32 16.15 -35.26
N LYS A 574 -2.52 16.57 -34.83
CA LYS A 574 -2.77 16.86 -33.41
C LYS A 574 -3.34 15.62 -32.69
N PRO A 575 -2.80 15.24 -31.51
CA PRO A 575 -3.38 14.18 -30.69
C PRO A 575 -4.84 14.49 -30.36
N GLN A 576 -5.72 13.50 -30.53
CA GLN A 576 -7.14 13.64 -30.19
C GLN A 576 -7.33 13.64 -28.66
N PRO A 577 -8.31 14.40 -28.13
CA PRO A 577 -8.59 14.40 -26.70
C PRO A 577 -9.04 13.03 -26.18
N LYS A 578 -8.60 12.70 -24.98
CA LYS A 578 -8.90 11.45 -24.27
C LYS A 578 -9.98 11.65 -23.21
N THR A 579 -11.18 12.05 -23.63
CA THR A 579 -12.36 12.02 -22.74
C THR A 579 -13.33 10.93 -23.17
N PHE A 580 -14.19 10.48 -22.26
CA PHE A 580 -15.16 9.43 -22.58
C PHE A 580 -16.15 9.81 -23.70
N PRO A 581 -16.72 11.03 -23.75
CA PRO A 581 -17.51 11.48 -24.90
C PRO A 581 -16.74 11.38 -26.24
N HIS A 582 -15.46 11.75 -26.28
CA HIS A 582 -14.65 11.61 -27.50
C HIS A 582 -14.45 10.13 -27.89
N ALA A 583 -14.37 9.20 -26.92
CA ALA A 583 -14.30 7.77 -27.21
C ALA A 583 -15.60 7.25 -27.82
N ILE A 584 -16.76 7.67 -27.30
CA ILE A 584 -18.07 7.34 -27.85
C ILE A 584 -18.19 7.92 -29.27
N ALA A 585 -17.77 9.16 -29.48
CA ALA A 585 -17.77 9.80 -30.80
C ALA A 585 -16.97 9.00 -31.82
N ARG A 586 -15.77 8.54 -31.47
CA ARG A 586 -14.93 7.68 -32.32
C ARG A 586 -15.61 6.35 -32.65
N ALA A 587 -16.13 5.66 -31.64
CA ALA A 587 -16.80 4.38 -31.82
C ALA A 587 -18.03 4.50 -32.73
N SER A 588 -18.87 5.51 -32.51
CA SER A 588 -20.06 5.77 -33.33
C SER A 588 -19.70 6.13 -34.77
N LEU A 589 -18.66 6.94 -34.99
CA LEU A 589 -18.19 7.29 -36.33
C LEU A 589 -17.62 6.08 -37.07
N ALA A 590 -16.84 5.23 -36.40
CA ALA A 590 -16.30 4.00 -36.97
C ALA A 590 -17.42 3.01 -37.35
N GLY A 591 -18.45 2.90 -36.51
CA GLY A 591 -19.65 2.12 -36.80
C GLY A 591 -20.41 2.64 -38.03
N SER A 592 -20.62 3.95 -38.12
CA SER A 592 -21.26 4.60 -39.27
C SER A 592 -20.51 4.34 -40.59
N GLN A 593 -19.18 4.47 -40.58
CA GLN A 593 -18.34 4.19 -41.75
C GLN A 593 -18.43 2.72 -42.19
N SER A 594 -18.41 1.79 -41.23
CA SER A 594 -18.48 0.36 -41.49
C SER A 594 -19.81 -0.02 -42.16
N LEU A 595 -20.92 0.53 -41.67
CA LEU A 595 -22.25 0.32 -42.25
C LEU A 595 -22.37 0.93 -43.66
N THR A 596 -21.81 2.13 -43.84
CA THR A 596 -21.80 2.81 -45.15
C THR A 596 -21.00 2.01 -46.19
N MET A 597 -19.83 1.48 -45.81
CA MET A 597 -19.01 0.64 -46.68
C MET A 597 -19.64 -0.73 -46.98
N ALA A 598 -20.44 -1.27 -46.07
CA ALA A 598 -21.16 -2.52 -46.27
C ALA A 598 -22.38 -2.37 -47.22
N THR A 599 -22.79 -1.13 -47.53
CA THR A 599 -23.91 -0.87 -48.43
C THR A 599 -23.48 -1.07 -49.90
N PRO A 600 -24.18 -1.90 -50.71
CA PRO A 600 -23.78 -2.20 -52.09
C PRO A 600 -23.65 -0.96 -52.99
N GLN A 601 -22.61 -0.94 -53.83
CA GLN A 601 -22.41 0.12 -54.83
C GLN A 601 -23.61 0.21 -55.79
N GLY A 602 -24.26 1.38 -55.83
CA GLY A 602 -25.47 1.62 -56.63
C GLY A 602 -26.77 1.72 -55.83
N SER A 603 -26.73 1.51 -54.50
CA SER A 603 -27.86 1.85 -53.62
C SER A 603 -28.08 3.37 -53.58
N THR A 604 -29.33 3.81 -53.74
CA THR A 604 -29.72 5.23 -53.67
C THR A 604 -30.23 5.63 -52.29
N GLU A 605 -30.42 4.68 -51.37
CA GLU A 605 -30.95 4.95 -50.03
C GLU A 605 -29.83 4.78 -48.97
N PRO A 606 -29.53 5.82 -48.18
CA PRO A 606 -28.53 5.75 -47.12
C PRO A 606 -29.03 4.93 -45.92
N ASP A 607 -28.13 4.15 -45.29
CA ASP A 607 -28.47 3.32 -44.13
C ASP A 607 -28.94 4.18 -42.93
N PRO A 608 -30.15 3.95 -42.37
CA PRO A 608 -30.68 4.76 -41.27
C PRO A 608 -29.85 4.69 -39.98
N LEU A 609 -29.24 3.54 -39.68
CA LEU A 609 -28.41 3.37 -38.49
C LEU A 609 -27.07 4.08 -38.68
N ALA A 610 -26.48 4.04 -39.87
CA ALA A 610 -25.27 4.80 -40.20
C ALA A 610 -25.48 6.33 -40.01
N GLN A 611 -26.64 6.85 -40.44
CA GLN A 611 -27.01 8.26 -40.25
C GLN A 611 -27.24 8.62 -38.78
N GLY A 612 -27.90 7.73 -38.02
CA GLY A 612 -28.09 7.91 -36.58
C GLY A 612 -26.77 7.96 -35.82
N LEU A 613 -25.86 7.02 -36.11
CA LEU A 613 -24.53 6.94 -35.51
C LEU A 613 -23.64 8.14 -35.86
N GLU A 614 -23.75 8.67 -37.08
CA GLU A 614 -23.01 9.87 -37.48
C GLU A 614 -23.46 11.10 -36.68
N LYS A 615 -24.77 11.31 -36.56
CA LYS A 615 -25.32 12.42 -35.75
C LYS A 615 -24.95 12.27 -34.28
N PHE A 616 -25.00 11.06 -33.75
CA PHE A 616 -24.59 10.76 -32.38
C PHE A 616 -23.11 11.04 -32.15
N ALA A 617 -22.23 10.66 -33.09
CA ALA A 617 -20.81 10.95 -33.01
C ALA A 617 -20.52 12.46 -32.94
N ILE A 618 -21.22 13.27 -33.75
CA ILE A 618 -21.07 14.74 -33.74
C ILE A 618 -21.52 15.33 -32.40
N ALA A 619 -22.61 14.81 -31.82
CA ALA A 619 -23.10 15.27 -30.53
C ALA A 619 -22.11 14.97 -29.42
N GLU A 620 -21.58 13.75 -29.35
CA GLU A 620 -20.61 13.33 -28.34
C GLU A 620 -19.26 14.05 -28.46
N GLU A 621 -18.82 14.42 -29.67
CA GLU A 621 -17.67 15.32 -29.86
C GLU A 621 -17.92 16.68 -29.20
N LYS A 622 -19.09 17.28 -29.42
CA LYS A 622 -19.45 18.58 -28.82
C LYS A 622 -19.56 18.51 -27.29
N VAL A 623 -20.05 17.37 -26.76
CA VAL A 623 -20.08 17.11 -25.31
C VAL A 623 -18.65 17.00 -24.78
N GLY A 624 -17.76 16.32 -25.50
CA GLY A 624 -16.34 16.23 -25.19
C GLY A 624 -15.66 17.59 -25.12
N GLU A 625 -15.90 18.47 -26.08
CA GLU A 625 -15.36 19.84 -26.09
C GLU A 625 -15.91 20.68 -24.93
N ALA A 626 -17.21 20.58 -24.62
CA ALA A 626 -17.81 21.25 -23.47
C ALA A 626 -17.20 20.77 -22.14
N ARG A 627 -16.81 19.49 -22.07
CA ARG A 627 -16.10 18.90 -20.92
C ARG A 627 -14.69 19.48 -20.79
N LEU A 628 -13.94 19.60 -21.88
CA LEU A 628 -12.60 20.23 -21.84
C LEU A 628 -12.67 21.70 -21.39
N GLU A 629 -13.69 22.44 -21.83
CA GLU A 629 -13.92 23.83 -21.38
C GLU A 629 -14.25 23.91 -19.88
N GLN A 630 -15.00 22.93 -19.34
CA GLN A 630 -15.25 22.83 -17.89
C GLN A 630 -13.94 22.68 -17.13
N ASP A 631 -13.10 21.73 -17.54
CA ASP A 631 -11.84 21.42 -16.89
C ASP A 631 -10.90 22.62 -16.88
N GLU A 632 -10.77 23.32 -18.02
CA GLU A 632 -9.95 24.53 -18.12
C GLU A 632 -10.42 25.60 -17.12
N LYS A 633 -11.74 25.82 -17.02
CA LYS A 633 -12.32 26.77 -16.06
C LYS A 633 -12.06 26.33 -14.61
N ILE A 634 -12.22 25.04 -14.29
CA ILE A 634 -11.99 24.51 -12.94
C ILE A 634 -10.50 24.64 -12.57
N GLN A 635 -9.58 24.28 -13.47
CA GLN A 635 -8.15 24.42 -13.25
C GLN A 635 -7.76 25.88 -13.01
N GLY A 636 -8.19 26.77 -13.89
CA GLY A 636 -7.81 28.18 -13.84
C GLY A 636 -8.45 28.96 -12.69
N ARG A 637 -9.72 28.70 -12.38
CA ARG A 637 -10.52 29.54 -11.47
C ARG A 637 -10.80 28.94 -10.11
N PHE A 638 -10.78 27.63 -9.97
CA PHE A 638 -10.97 26.95 -8.69
C PHE A 638 -9.64 26.40 -8.14
N LEU A 639 -8.99 25.46 -8.85
CA LEU A 639 -7.81 24.76 -8.34
C LEU A 639 -6.65 25.71 -8.02
N SER A 640 -6.39 26.67 -8.91
CA SER A 640 -5.36 27.69 -8.70
C SER A 640 -5.59 28.52 -7.43
N GLY A 641 -6.80 29.08 -7.27
CA GLY A 641 -7.15 29.91 -6.13
C GLY A 641 -7.18 29.11 -4.82
N TRP A 642 -7.75 27.92 -4.87
CA TRP A 642 -7.90 27.03 -3.71
C TRP A 642 -6.54 26.49 -3.22
N SER A 643 -5.65 26.13 -4.15
CA SER A 643 -4.25 25.76 -3.84
C SER A 643 -3.46 26.95 -3.28
N THR A 644 -3.70 28.16 -3.78
CA THR A 644 -3.05 29.38 -3.28
C THR A 644 -3.40 29.63 -1.81
N THR A 645 -4.67 29.51 -1.43
CA THR A 645 -5.10 29.65 -0.03
C THR A 645 -4.42 28.62 0.87
N LEU A 646 -4.30 27.36 0.43
CA LEU A 646 -3.62 26.31 1.18
C LEU A 646 -2.13 26.58 1.35
N ASN A 647 -1.43 26.90 0.25
CA ASN A 647 0.03 26.96 0.22
C ASN A 647 0.60 28.29 0.72
N GLN A 648 -0.21 29.35 0.77
CA GLN A 648 0.22 30.67 1.24
C GLN A 648 -0.46 31.05 2.55
N SER A 649 -1.78 31.26 2.53
CA SER A 649 -2.53 31.79 3.67
C SER A 649 -2.52 30.84 4.86
N LEU A 650 -2.89 29.57 4.67
CA LEU A 650 -2.90 28.56 5.73
C LEU A 650 -1.48 28.20 6.20
N LYS A 651 -0.51 28.17 5.28
CA LYS A 651 0.92 27.97 5.63
C LYS A 651 1.48 29.12 6.47
N ALA A 652 1.05 30.36 6.22
CA ALA A 652 1.41 31.51 7.04
C ALA A 652 0.83 31.40 8.46
N ALA A 653 -0.42 30.92 8.60
CA ALA A 653 -1.03 30.64 9.89
C ALA A 653 -0.26 29.55 10.66
N ASP A 654 0.11 28.44 10.01
CA ASP A 654 0.93 27.37 10.63
C ASP A 654 2.27 27.89 11.15
N LYS A 655 2.94 28.76 10.37
CA LYS A 655 4.20 29.39 10.76
C LYS A 655 4.01 30.28 12.00
N ALA A 656 2.94 31.08 12.05
CA ALA A 656 2.65 31.94 13.18
C ALA A 656 2.34 31.13 14.46
N ARG A 657 1.56 30.04 14.34
CA ARG A 657 1.27 29.11 15.46
C ARG A 657 2.53 28.42 15.99
N THR A 658 3.44 28.05 15.10
CA THR A 658 4.75 27.50 15.47
C THR A 658 5.57 28.53 16.26
N ALA A 659 5.51 29.81 15.89
CA ALA A 659 6.17 30.89 16.62
C ALA A 659 5.59 31.08 18.05
N VAL A 660 4.27 31.01 18.20
CA VAL A 660 3.59 31.01 19.52
C VAL A 660 4.05 29.85 20.38
N THR A 661 4.09 28.64 19.82
CA THR A 661 4.55 27.44 20.54
C THR A 661 5.98 27.60 21.03
N ASN A 662 6.88 28.14 20.19
CA ASN A 662 8.26 28.40 20.56
C ASN A 662 8.41 29.49 21.64
N ALA A 663 7.58 30.54 21.59
CA ALA A 663 7.57 31.60 22.59
C ALA A 663 7.04 31.07 23.94
N ARG A 664 5.97 30.28 23.93
CA ARG A 664 5.43 29.59 25.13
C ARG A 664 6.49 28.74 25.81
N LEU A 665 7.16 27.87 25.06
CA LEU A 665 8.23 27.01 25.59
C LEU A 665 9.39 27.81 26.18
N SER A 666 9.68 28.99 25.62
CA SER A 666 10.74 29.87 26.13
C SER A 666 10.34 30.55 27.44
N LEU A 667 9.07 30.97 27.56
CA LEU A 667 8.48 31.50 28.79
C LEU A 667 8.42 30.44 29.89
N ASP A 668 7.95 29.23 29.58
CA ASP A 668 7.89 28.10 30.51
C ASP A 668 9.30 27.71 31.00
N ALA A 669 10.31 27.75 30.13
CA ALA A 669 11.70 27.54 30.52
C ALA A 669 12.25 28.68 31.41
N ALA A 670 11.87 29.93 31.17
CA ALA A 670 12.26 31.07 32.02
C ALA A 670 11.64 30.95 33.43
N LYS A 671 10.33 30.66 33.51
CA LYS A 671 9.61 30.40 34.77
C LYS A 671 10.19 29.18 35.50
N GLY A 672 10.43 28.08 34.80
CA GLY A 672 11.01 26.85 35.35
C GLY A 672 12.41 27.05 35.93
N ARG A 673 13.26 27.88 35.30
CA ARG A 673 14.59 28.24 35.84
C ARG A 673 14.51 29.08 37.10
N ALA A 674 13.56 30.01 37.21
CA ALA A 674 13.36 30.80 38.42
C ALA A 674 12.85 29.92 39.57
N ALA A 675 11.89 29.03 39.28
CA ALA A 675 11.29 28.10 40.25
C ALA A 675 12.27 27.04 40.79
N ALA A 676 13.26 26.60 39.99
CA ALA A 676 14.27 25.62 40.39
C ALA A 676 15.15 26.07 41.58
N SER A 677 15.10 27.34 41.96
CA SER A 677 15.79 27.87 43.15
C SER A 677 15.04 27.67 44.48
N GLY A 678 13.87 26.99 44.46
CA GLY A 678 13.10 26.63 45.67
C GLY A 678 12.42 27.81 46.37
N LYS A 679 12.18 28.90 45.64
CA LYS A 679 11.80 30.23 46.13
C LYS A 679 10.44 30.64 45.59
N HIS A 680 9.57 31.24 46.42
CA HIS A 680 8.32 31.86 45.96
C HIS A 680 8.62 33.05 45.02
N GLU A 681 7.72 33.40 44.09
CA GLU A 681 7.90 34.49 43.09
C GLU A 681 8.39 35.83 43.70
N GLU A 682 7.98 36.12 44.94
CA GLU A 682 8.39 37.29 45.71
C GLU A 682 9.91 37.33 46.04
N SER A 683 10.60 36.21 45.90
CA SER A 683 12.03 36.03 46.20
C SER A 683 12.92 35.80 44.97
N TYR A 684 12.38 35.96 43.77
CA TYR A 684 13.15 35.98 42.52
C TYR A 684 14.09 37.19 42.47
N THR A 685 15.29 36.97 41.92
CA THR A 685 16.26 38.04 41.66
C THR A 685 15.74 38.98 40.56
N GLU A 686 16.23 40.21 40.53
CA GLU A 686 15.86 41.22 39.53
C GLU A 686 16.12 40.72 38.10
N ASP A 687 17.25 40.02 37.87
CA ASP A 687 17.59 39.42 36.57
C ASP A 687 16.62 38.29 36.17
N GLN A 688 16.15 37.47 37.12
CA GLN A 688 15.16 36.41 36.84
C GLN A 688 13.80 37.00 36.49
N ARG A 689 13.36 38.04 37.19
CA ARG A 689 12.10 38.74 36.88
C ARG A 689 12.14 39.37 35.50
N LYS A 690 13.23 40.08 35.18
CA LYS A 690 13.43 40.69 33.87
C LYS A 690 13.46 39.67 32.74
N ALA A 691 14.04 38.49 32.95
CA ALA A 691 14.06 37.42 31.95
C ALA A 691 12.68 36.77 31.72
N ILE A 692 11.84 36.68 32.76
CA ILE A 692 10.45 36.21 32.63
C ILE A 692 9.61 37.27 31.91
N GLU A 693 9.69 38.53 32.33
CA GLU A 693 8.96 39.66 31.73
C GLU A 693 9.29 39.80 30.22
N GLN A 694 10.57 39.70 29.84
CA GLN A 694 10.97 39.70 28.43
C GLN A 694 10.42 38.51 27.64
N ALA A 695 10.36 37.32 28.24
CA ALA A 695 9.81 36.14 27.57
C ALA A 695 8.28 36.19 27.46
N GLU A 696 7.63 36.86 28.43
CA GLU A 696 6.18 37.10 28.45
C GLU A 696 5.78 38.12 27.38
N ASP A 697 6.50 39.24 27.26
CA ASP A 697 6.31 40.22 26.19
C ASP A 697 6.38 39.58 24.80
N VAL A 698 7.40 38.74 24.57
CA VAL A 698 7.57 38.01 23.30
C VAL A 698 6.44 36.98 23.08
N PHE A 699 5.96 36.33 24.13
CA PHE A 699 4.85 35.40 24.02
C PHE A 699 3.54 36.12 23.65
N VAL A 700 3.21 37.22 24.33
CA VAL A 700 2.04 38.05 24.01
C VAL A 700 2.12 38.60 22.59
N GLU A 701 3.27 39.14 22.19
CA GLU A 701 3.51 39.64 20.83
C GLU A 701 3.22 38.56 19.78
N LYS A 702 3.70 37.33 20.00
CA LYS A 702 3.51 36.23 19.04
C LYS A 702 2.08 35.71 19.03
N VAL A 703 1.39 35.70 20.16
CA VAL A 703 -0.04 35.36 20.22
C VAL A 703 -0.87 36.39 19.46
N ASP A 704 -0.59 37.68 19.61
CA ASP A 704 -1.28 38.75 18.88
C ASP A 704 -1.02 38.69 17.37
N GLU A 705 0.23 38.49 16.96
CA GLU A 705 0.63 38.31 15.55
C GLU A 705 -0.11 37.11 14.93
N ALA A 706 -0.08 35.96 15.59
CA ALA A 706 -0.74 34.75 15.11
C ALA A 706 -2.27 34.88 15.08
N THR A 707 -2.86 35.53 16.08
CA THR A 707 -4.30 35.84 16.11
C THR A 707 -4.70 36.70 14.92
N SER A 708 -3.92 37.75 14.60
CA SER A 708 -4.16 38.59 13.43
C SER A 708 -4.07 37.81 12.12
N VAL A 709 -3.02 37.00 11.95
CA VAL A 709 -2.84 36.16 10.77
C VAL A 709 -4.00 35.17 10.61
N MET A 710 -4.38 34.45 11.66
CA MET A 710 -5.46 33.46 11.60
C MET A 710 -6.81 34.10 11.30
N ARG A 711 -7.13 35.28 11.87
CA ARG A 711 -8.34 36.03 11.53
C ARG A 711 -8.36 36.44 10.06
N ASN A 712 -7.25 36.98 9.55
CA ASN A 712 -7.16 37.35 8.13
C ASN A 712 -7.36 36.15 7.18
N VAL A 713 -6.89 34.97 7.56
CA VAL A 713 -7.11 33.74 6.79
C VAL A 713 -8.58 33.30 6.82
N LEU A 714 -9.28 33.47 7.95
CA LEU A 714 -10.69 33.09 8.09
C LEU A 714 -11.65 34.11 7.46
N ASP A 715 -11.28 35.38 7.43
CA ASP A 715 -12.12 36.48 6.93
C ASP A 715 -12.01 36.68 5.41
N THR A 716 -11.08 35.98 4.75
CA THR A 716 -10.90 36.09 3.30
C THR A 716 -12.08 35.49 2.53
N PRO A 717 -12.68 36.21 1.56
CA PRO A 717 -13.79 35.69 0.76
C PRO A 717 -13.34 34.73 -0.35
N GLU A 718 -12.03 34.56 -0.54
CA GLU A 718 -11.45 33.82 -1.67
C GLU A 718 -11.92 32.36 -1.78
N PRO A 719 -11.96 31.54 -0.70
CA PRO A 719 -12.47 30.17 -0.79
C PRO A 719 -13.91 30.10 -1.31
N LEU A 720 -14.80 30.98 -0.82
CA LEU A 720 -16.19 31.02 -1.28
C LEU A 720 -16.29 31.44 -2.75
N ARG A 721 -15.47 32.40 -3.18
CA ARG A 721 -15.39 32.81 -4.60
C ARG A 721 -14.95 31.65 -5.49
N ASN A 722 -13.90 30.93 -5.08
CA ASN A 722 -13.40 29.77 -5.82
C ASN A 722 -14.48 28.67 -5.91
N LEU A 723 -15.15 28.36 -4.79
CA LEU A 723 -16.20 27.34 -4.76
C LEU A 723 -17.38 27.69 -5.67
N ALA A 724 -17.75 28.97 -5.76
CA ALA A 724 -18.76 29.45 -6.69
C ALA A 724 -18.34 29.25 -8.16
N GLU A 725 -17.07 29.47 -8.50
CA GLU A 725 -16.54 29.22 -9.86
C GLU A 725 -16.55 27.72 -10.20
N LEU A 726 -16.26 26.83 -9.24
CA LEU A 726 -16.40 25.37 -9.43
C LEU A 726 -17.84 24.98 -9.78
N ALA A 727 -18.80 25.41 -8.97
CA ALA A 727 -20.21 25.12 -9.19
C ALA A 727 -20.71 25.68 -10.53
N LYS A 728 -20.26 26.89 -10.90
CA LYS A 728 -20.61 27.52 -12.18
C LYS A 728 -20.05 26.75 -13.37
N ALA A 729 -18.79 26.34 -13.34
CA ALA A 729 -18.18 25.56 -14.42
C ALA A 729 -18.92 24.24 -14.64
N GLN A 730 -19.27 23.53 -13.56
CA GLN A 730 -20.04 22.29 -13.62
C GLN A 730 -21.46 22.50 -14.17
N ALA A 731 -22.16 23.55 -13.71
CA ALA A 731 -23.50 23.88 -14.19
C ALA A 731 -23.52 24.20 -15.69
N GLU A 732 -22.55 25.00 -16.17
CA GLU A 732 -22.42 25.35 -17.59
C GLU A 732 -22.21 24.09 -18.47
N PHE A 733 -21.37 23.16 -18.01
CA PHE A 733 -21.15 21.88 -18.71
C PHE A 733 -22.41 21.02 -18.78
N HIS A 734 -23.07 20.79 -17.64
CA HIS A 734 -24.25 19.94 -17.59
C HIS A 734 -25.41 20.52 -18.41
N GLN A 735 -25.61 21.83 -18.38
CA GLN A 735 -26.61 22.49 -19.21
C GLN A 735 -26.30 22.30 -20.70
N ARG A 736 -25.08 22.63 -21.13
CA ARG A 736 -24.68 22.54 -22.54
C ARG A 736 -24.74 21.09 -23.06
N SER A 737 -24.31 20.13 -22.26
CA SER A 737 -24.37 18.71 -22.61
C SER A 737 -25.80 18.22 -22.74
N GLY A 738 -26.69 18.64 -21.83
CA GLY A 738 -28.12 18.33 -21.90
C GLY A 738 -28.78 18.87 -23.16
N GLU A 739 -28.48 20.11 -23.55
CA GLU A 739 -28.98 20.73 -24.79
C GLU A 739 -28.53 19.97 -26.05
N ILE A 740 -27.24 19.59 -26.11
CA ILE A 740 -26.67 18.82 -27.22
C ILE A 740 -27.31 17.43 -27.34
N LEU A 741 -27.47 16.73 -26.21
CA LEU A 741 -28.01 15.38 -26.18
C LEU A 741 -29.52 15.34 -26.45
N ASP A 742 -30.27 16.34 -26.01
CA ASP A 742 -31.69 16.47 -26.33
C ASP A 742 -31.92 16.73 -27.84
N GLU A 743 -31.08 17.57 -28.47
CA GLU A 743 -31.13 17.80 -29.92
C GLU A 743 -30.86 16.52 -30.71
N VAL A 744 -29.81 15.77 -30.36
CA VAL A 744 -29.47 14.54 -31.09
C VAL A 744 -30.50 13.43 -30.86
N ALA A 745 -31.08 13.34 -29.65
CA ALA A 745 -32.14 12.37 -29.35
C ALA A 745 -33.37 12.60 -30.25
N LYS A 746 -33.80 13.87 -30.44
CA LYS A 746 -34.87 14.23 -31.38
C LYS A 746 -34.53 13.83 -32.81
N ASN A 747 -33.32 14.18 -33.27
CA ASN A 747 -32.86 13.84 -34.62
C ASN A 747 -32.84 12.32 -34.89
N ILE A 748 -32.40 11.52 -33.92
CA ILE A 748 -32.39 10.05 -34.03
C ILE A 748 -33.81 9.50 -33.98
N SER A 749 -34.69 10.06 -33.15
CA SER A 749 -36.10 9.67 -33.08
C SER A 749 -36.82 9.91 -34.41
N ASP A 750 -36.52 11.00 -35.12
CA ASP A 750 -37.09 11.26 -36.45
C ASP A 750 -36.64 10.19 -37.48
N ILE A 751 -35.36 9.80 -37.44
CA ILE A 751 -34.81 8.71 -38.27
C ILE A 751 -35.50 7.38 -37.94
N GLN A 752 -35.67 7.07 -36.65
CA GLN A 752 -36.36 5.88 -36.18
C GLN A 752 -37.81 5.84 -36.69
N MET A 753 -38.57 6.93 -36.52
CA MET A 753 -39.97 7.00 -36.97
C MET A 753 -40.09 6.82 -38.48
N ALA A 754 -39.19 7.44 -39.26
CA ALA A 754 -39.13 7.27 -40.71
C ALA A 754 -38.86 5.80 -41.09
N GLN A 755 -37.89 5.15 -40.42
CA GLN A 755 -37.55 3.75 -40.65
C GLN A 755 -38.71 2.81 -40.29
N GLU A 756 -39.38 3.05 -39.15
CA GLU A 756 -40.57 2.28 -38.74
C GLU A 756 -41.72 2.43 -39.75
N THR A 757 -41.92 3.64 -40.29
CA THR A 757 -42.94 3.90 -41.31
C THR A 757 -42.65 3.11 -42.59
N SER A 758 -41.42 3.18 -43.10
CA SER A 758 -40.99 2.40 -44.26
C SER A 758 -41.11 0.89 -44.03
N TYR A 759 -40.75 0.41 -42.83
CA TYR A 759 -40.87 -1.00 -42.46
C TYR A 759 -42.32 -1.49 -42.44
N ARG A 760 -43.26 -0.68 -41.93
CA ARG A 760 -44.70 -1.01 -41.92
C ARG A 760 -45.25 -1.05 -43.35
N GLN A 761 -44.94 -0.05 -44.17
CA GLN A 761 -45.37 0.00 -45.58
C GLN A 761 -44.88 -1.21 -46.40
N ALA A 762 -43.64 -1.64 -46.19
CA ALA A 762 -43.09 -2.81 -46.87
C ALA A 762 -43.80 -4.13 -46.50
N ARG A 763 -44.37 -4.22 -45.30
CA ARG A 763 -45.12 -5.41 -44.83
C ARG A 763 -46.60 -5.38 -45.17
N GLU A 764 -47.20 -4.22 -45.35
CA GLU A 764 -48.60 -4.08 -45.78
C GLU A 764 -48.78 -4.21 -47.30
N GLY A 765 -47.69 -4.10 -48.07
CA GLY A 765 -47.66 -4.30 -49.53
C GLY A 765 -47.35 -5.73 -50.00
N GLN A 766 -47.18 -6.69 -49.08
CA GLN A 766 -47.08 -8.14 -49.33
C GLN A 766 -48.38 -8.83 -48.92
#